data_AF-A0A1I2KPD4-F1
#
_entry.id   AF-A0A1I2KPD4-F1
#
_cell.length_a   1.000
_cell.length_b   1.000
_cell.length_c   1.000
_cell.angle_alpha   90.00
_cell.angle_beta   90.00
_cell.angle_gamma   90.00
#
_symmetry.space_group_name_H-M   'P 1'
#
loop_
_entity.id
_entity.type
_entity.pdbx_description
1 polymer ?
#
loop_
_entity_poly.entity_id
_entity_poly.type
_entity_poly.pdbx_seq_one_letter_code
_entity_poly.pdbx_strand_id
1 'polypeptide(L)'
;MLKTTQIYFCLFFLLLGSITFSKDIYVATDGNDASGDGTINNPYRTFEKAISEMSAGDVCIIREGVYNESLIINKNGSVGNYLKFKAADGEKVNIRATSKINDWQLHSGNIYKANVNMSIDGRFRAVYHNGEYMDLARWPNNTDNNRWTVDCSPATGGDAGTSITGDGIPDYDWEDGGLIYYLGAHSGTSWTRAITASTTSSISHTEVDINKWPFSVHNVSVWRNYPGNNRGQFFLFNKLEALDHAREWFYDSGTSTLYLQTADGNMPADGAVEYAKHKYAAQISGEYIILNGLNFFGGSVKVDNNADNNQILNCKIIHGSEGHDDLNNTSAQVGEATLQVLGDNTLIKGCTIDHSSVSGIVIAGWAASNCTIEGNSISNMDYLGIHASPIRTSGDNVKVLENTITNAGRDGMYVAGSNCEIAYNDVSNSQKINSDSGVFYTVGNASLKNNKIHHNWFHDATAPSYSHNPNDPGKAAGIYLDNNSKGYTVHHNVVWNVSWSGYQVNWNNTNLDFFHNTIWNTERAMDSWVNGYPQENNKIYNNYSNKGDWHTGNGPQEFDIQNNIIANTTPFEDPANMNFMPKSGSELIDAASIISGFNKPFQGSAPDIGAYEKFGTRWTAGVNAIKDTGEGQPISILDTQFTISATTETCPNKDNGTINIVADVAQDYSVNINGTDQNFTNQLNLENLKPDVYELCISINDNPESQCFSIEIKEATQLFSNSSLTNKKYSINIQEGTAPFVISVNDKVIYETYEQSLAVNVNQGDEVKIKSSKDCEGEIIEIIDMYDSIISYPNPTNGDFQLQLPVNEGKISIELYDIYSRLISSKVYVIESGKVNLSLHNEPSGMYFARILGENPVYVKVIKK
;
A
#
# COMPACT_ATOMS: atom_id res chain seq x y z
N MET A 1 -56.70 80.47 -2.17
CA MET A 1 -56.71 80.43 -0.69
C MET A 1 -57.15 79.02 -0.30
N LEU A 2 -56.35 78.36 0.54
CA LEU A 2 -56.45 77.00 1.12
C LEU A 2 -57.86 76.64 1.63
N LYS A 3 -58.33 75.41 1.90
CA LYS A 3 -57.88 74.00 2.13
C LYS A 3 -59.22 73.20 2.13
N THR A 4 -59.39 71.92 1.82
CA THR A 4 -58.87 70.68 2.45
C THR A 4 -59.63 69.53 1.79
N THR A 5 -59.02 68.38 1.49
CA THR A 5 -59.52 67.02 1.84
C THR A 5 -58.41 66.01 1.55
N GLN A 6 -58.05 65.21 2.56
CA GLN A 6 -57.06 64.13 2.52
C GLN A 6 -57.55 62.94 1.70
N ILE A 7 -56.67 62.33 0.90
CA ILE A 7 -56.77 60.92 0.52
C ILE A 7 -55.38 60.30 0.73
N TYR A 8 -55.33 59.31 1.61
CA TYR A 8 -54.19 58.41 1.80
C TYR A 8 -54.03 57.53 0.55
N PHE A 9 -52.92 57.66 -0.17
CA PHE A 9 -52.54 56.73 -1.24
C PHE A 9 -51.57 55.70 -0.62
N CYS A 10 -52.07 54.50 -0.34
CA CYS A 10 -51.24 53.36 0.02
C CYS A 10 -50.37 52.97 -1.18
N LEU A 11 -49.07 53.14 -1.03
CA LEU A 11 -48.04 52.58 -1.91
C LEU A 11 -47.97 51.07 -1.65
N PHE A 12 -48.81 50.28 -2.33
CA PHE A 12 -48.63 48.84 -2.43
C PHE A 12 -47.76 48.59 -3.68
N PHE A 13 -46.45 48.66 -3.50
CA PHE A 13 -45.49 48.20 -4.51
C PHE A 13 -45.70 46.69 -4.67
N LEU A 14 -46.37 46.29 -5.75
CA LEU A 14 -46.39 44.91 -6.24
C LEU A 14 -44.94 44.48 -6.52
N LEU A 15 -44.35 43.74 -5.58
CA LEU A 15 -43.29 42.77 -5.86
C LEU A 15 -43.90 41.63 -6.68
N LEU A 16 -44.17 41.89 -7.96
CA LEU A 16 -44.29 40.85 -8.97
C LEU A 16 -42.89 40.31 -9.19
N GLY A 17 -42.43 39.43 -8.30
CA GLY A 17 -41.30 38.56 -8.59
C GLY A 17 -41.67 37.77 -9.83
N SER A 18 -41.02 38.06 -10.95
CA SER A 18 -41.14 37.27 -12.17
C SER A 18 -40.74 35.84 -11.82
N ILE A 19 -41.69 34.91 -11.85
CA ILE A 19 -41.39 33.49 -11.77
C ILE A 19 -40.72 33.16 -13.11
N THR A 20 -39.39 33.25 -13.16
CA THR A 20 -38.60 32.86 -14.32
C THR A 20 -38.52 31.34 -14.30
N PHE A 21 -39.29 30.68 -15.17
CA PHE A 21 -39.14 29.25 -15.40
C PHE A 21 -37.89 29.01 -16.25
N SER A 22 -37.03 28.09 -15.80
CA SER A 22 -35.93 27.54 -16.61
C SER A 22 -36.49 26.96 -17.90
N LYS A 23 -36.01 27.40 -19.06
CA LYS A 23 -36.36 26.85 -20.37
C LYS A 23 -35.33 25.81 -20.80
N ASP A 24 -35.81 24.71 -21.37
CA ASP A 24 -34.97 23.76 -22.10
C ASP A 24 -34.85 24.19 -23.56
N ILE A 25 -33.62 24.31 -24.05
CA ILE A 25 -33.27 24.67 -25.43
C ILE A 25 -32.47 23.53 -26.04
N TYR A 26 -32.88 23.06 -27.22
CA TYR A 26 -32.26 21.92 -27.88
C TYR A 26 -31.35 22.35 -29.04
N VAL A 27 -30.18 21.71 -29.13
CA VAL A 27 -29.22 21.85 -30.24
C VAL A 27 -29.01 20.48 -30.88
N ALA A 28 -29.10 20.37 -32.21
CA ALA A 28 -28.90 19.13 -32.96
C ALA A 28 -28.16 19.38 -34.27
N THR A 29 -27.38 18.40 -34.74
CA THR A 29 -26.60 18.53 -36.00
C THR A 29 -27.47 18.67 -37.25
N ASP A 30 -28.71 18.20 -37.20
CA ASP A 30 -29.76 18.33 -38.21
C ASP A 30 -30.76 19.47 -37.93
N GLY A 31 -30.48 20.30 -36.91
CA GLY A 31 -31.29 21.47 -36.56
C GLY A 31 -31.19 22.62 -37.55
N ASN A 32 -31.90 23.72 -37.28
CA ASN A 32 -31.93 24.90 -38.15
C ASN A 32 -31.98 26.21 -37.35
N ASP A 33 -31.01 27.11 -37.53
CA ASP A 33 -30.96 28.37 -36.77
C ASP A 33 -31.96 29.44 -37.25
N ALA A 34 -32.46 29.31 -38.49
CA ALA A 34 -33.39 30.26 -39.09
C ALA A 34 -34.86 29.90 -38.82
N SER A 35 -35.19 28.61 -38.80
CA SER A 35 -36.56 28.11 -38.59
C SER A 35 -36.75 27.34 -37.28
N GLY A 36 -35.68 26.97 -36.58
CA GLY A 36 -35.71 26.33 -35.28
C GLY A 36 -36.32 27.25 -34.21
N ASP A 37 -36.98 26.65 -33.21
CA ASP A 37 -37.52 27.37 -32.05
C ASP A 37 -36.88 26.92 -30.72
N GLY A 38 -35.90 26.03 -30.81
CA GLY A 38 -35.15 25.48 -29.69
C GLY A 38 -35.91 24.39 -28.94
N THR A 39 -37.04 23.90 -29.45
CA THR A 39 -37.73 22.73 -28.87
C THR A 39 -37.10 21.42 -29.34
N ILE A 40 -37.39 20.31 -28.64
CA ILE A 40 -36.89 18.97 -29.01
C ILE A 40 -37.25 18.55 -30.45
N ASN A 41 -38.39 19.02 -30.97
CA ASN A 41 -38.89 18.67 -32.31
C ASN A 41 -38.41 19.64 -33.39
N ASN A 42 -37.85 20.80 -33.01
CA ASN A 42 -37.38 21.83 -33.93
C ASN A 42 -36.15 22.55 -33.34
N PRO A 43 -35.05 21.81 -33.13
CA PRO A 43 -33.87 22.30 -32.43
C PRO A 43 -33.09 23.35 -33.24
N TYR A 44 -32.29 24.15 -32.55
CA TYR A 44 -31.27 24.97 -33.20
C TYR A 44 -30.13 24.10 -33.73
N ARG A 45 -29.38 24.62 -34.70
CA ARG A 45 -28.24 23.92 -35.29
C ARG A 45 -26.94 24.23 -34.56
N THR A 46 -26.75 25.49 -34.15
CA THR A 46 -25.48 25.98 -33.59
C THR A 46 -25.56 26.30 -32.11
N PHE A 47 -24.41 26.22 -31.43
CA PHE A 47 -24.30 26.66 -30.04
C PHE A 47 -24.54 28.16 -29.89
N GLU A 48 -24.02 28.96 -30.83
CA GLU A 48 -24.20 30.42 -30.83
C GLU A 48 -25.68 30.80 -30.81
N LYS A 49 -26.49 30.17 -31.66
CA LYS A 49 -27.92 30.46 -31.71
C LYS A 49 -28.61 30.10 -30.39
N ALA A 50 -28.36 28.92 -29.84
CA ALA A 50 -28.94 28.52 -28.56
C ALA A 50 -28.54 29.49 -27.44
N ILE A 51 -27.26 29.81 -27.31
CA ILE A 51 -26.74 30.73 -26.29
C ILE A 51 -27.38 32.11 -26.42
N SER A 52 -27.58 32.62 -27.65
CA SER A 52 -28.24 33.91 -27.88
C SER A 52 -29.66 33.99 -27.32
N GLU A 53 -30.35 32.85 -27.18
CA GLU A 53 -31.73 32.73 -26.69
C GLU A 53 -31.81 32.39 -25.19
N MET A 54 -30.71 31.92 -24.59
CA MET A 54 -30.67 31.55 -23.17
C MET A 54 -30.69 32.75 -22.22
N SER A 55 -31.32 32.56 -21.07
CA SER A 55 -31.29 33.43 -19.89
C SER A 55 -30.91 32.62 -18.64
N ALA A 56 -30.46 33.30 -17.58
CA ALA A 56 -30.00 32.63 -16.36
C ALA A 56 -31.01 31.58 -15.85
N GLY A 57 -30.54 30.36 -15.60
CA GLY A 57 -31.35 29.21 -15.22
C GLY A 57 -31.64 28.23 -16.35
N ASP A 58 -31.55 28.66 -17.61
CA ASP A 58 -31.88 27.82 -18.77
C ASP A 58 -30.90 26.64 -18.98
N VAL A 59 -31.40 25.61 -19.65
CA VAL A 59 -30.67 24.38 -19.96
C VAL A 59 -30.58 24.20 -21.48
N CYS A 60 -29.35 24.18 -22.01
CA CYS A 60 -29.05 23.74 -23.36
C CYS A 60 -28.83 22.22 -23.37
N ILE A 61 -29.76 21.49 -24.00
CA ILE A 61 -29.72 20.04 -24.19
C ILE A 61 -29.20 19.76 -25.60
N ILE A 62 -28.01 19.20 -25.69
CA ILE A 62 -27.31 18.95 -26.94
C ILE A 62 -27.55 17.50 -27.36
N ARG A 63 -28.07 17.28 -28.56
CA ARG A 63 -28.36 15.96 -29.11
C ARG A 63 -27.10 15.26 -29.63
N GLU A 64 -27.18 13.95 -29.77
CA GLU A 64 -26.10 13.09 -30.28
C GLU A 64 -25.53 13.65 -31.59
N GLY A 65 -24.20 13.68 -31.69
CA GLY A 65 -23.54 14.12 -32.91
C GLY A 65 -22.09 14.54 -32.74
N VAL A 66 -21.51 14.91 -33.89
CA VAL A 66 -20.17 15.52 -33.98
C VAL A 66 -20.33 16.98 -34.41
N TYR A 67 -19.94 17.88 -33.51
CA TYR A 67 -20.02 19.33 -33.70
C TYR A 67 -18.61 19.86 -33.99
N ASN A 68 -18.40 20.39 -35.20
CA ASN A 68 -17.11 20.94 -35.65
C ASN A 68 -17.05 22.47 -35.46
N GLU A 69 -17.63 22.96 -34.37
CA GLU A 69 -17.63 24.36 -33.95
C GLU A 69 -17.23 24.45 -32.46
N SER A 70 -16.63 25.57 -32.05
CA SER A 70 -16.29 25.81 -30.64
C SER A 70 -17.52 26.20 -29.82
N LEU A 71 -17.64 25.67 -28.61
CA LEU A 71 -18.66 26.10 -27.64
C LEU A 71 -18.19 27.37 -26.90
N ILE A 72 -18.70 28.54 -27.31
CA ILE A 72 -18.32 29.83 -26.74
C ILE A 72 -19.47 30.37 -25.88
N ILE A 73 -19.28 30.40 -24.57
CA ILE A 73 -20.30 30.81 -23.59
C ILE A 73 -19.92 32.18 -23.01
N ASN A 74 -20.62 33.21 -23.49
CA ASN A 74 -20.39 34.62 -23.14
C ASN A 74 -21.58 35.25 -22.37
N LYS A 75 -22.44 34.41 -21.80
CA LYS A 75 -23.58 34.82 -20.95
C LYS A 75 -23.41 34.29 -19.54
N ASN A 76 -24.00 35.01 -18.59
CA ASN A 76 -23.99 34.64 -17.18
C ASN A 76 -25.26 33.89 -16.80
N GLY A 77 -25.10 32.91 -15.92
CA GLY A 77 -26.16 32.50 -15.00
C GLY A 77 -26.28 33.50 -13.84
N SER A 78 -26.85 33.04 -12.74
CA SER A 78 -26.85 33.75 -11.47
C SER A 78 -26.83 32.77 -10.30
N VAL A 79 -26.59 33.27 -9.09
CA VAL A 79 -26.65 32.45 -7.86
C VAL A 79 -27.97 31.66 -7.81
N GLY A 80 -27.86 30.33 -7.78
CA GLY A 80 -29.00 29.42 -7.77
C GLY A 80 -29.64 29.14 -9.15
N ASN A 81 -29.35 29.93 -10.19
CA ASN A 81 -29.88 29.78 -11.55
C ASN A 81 -28.73 29.72 -12.56
N TYR A 82 -28.01 28.61 -12.57
CA TYR A 82 -26.90 28.36 -13.49
C TYR A 82 -27.40 28.19 -14.92
N LEU A 83 -26.64 28.65 -15.90
CA LEU A 83 -26.81 28.18 -17.29
C LEU A 83 -26.19 26.79 -17.40
N LYS A 84 -26.93 25.83 -17.95
CA LYS A 84 -26.47 24.43 -18.04
C LYS A 84 -26.33 24.02 -19.50
N PHE A 85 -25.24 23.35 -19.83
CA PHE A 85 -24.99 22.75 -21.13
C PHE A 85 -24.73 21.26 -20.90
N LYS A 86 -25.63 20.41 -21.38
CA LYS A 86 -25.55 18.96 -21.17
C LYS A 86 -25.87 18.19 -22.43
N ALA A 87 -25.31 16.99 -22.54
CA ALA A 87 -25.81 16.00 -23.50
C ALA A 87 -27.26 15.61 -23.14
N ALA A 88 -28.05 15.26 -24.15
CA ALA A 88 -29.33 14.60 -23.95
C ALA A 88 -29.13 13.23 -23.26
N ASP A 89 -30.11 12.78 -22.50
CA ASP A 89 -29.96 11.60 -21.65
C ASP A 89 -29.68 10.35 -22.48
N GLY A 90 -28.55 9.69 -22.21
CA GLY A 90 -28.08 8.50 -22.94
C GLY A 90 -27.38 8.79 -24.28
N GLU A 91 -27.34 10.04 -24.73
CA GLU A 91 -26.74 10.45 -26.00
C GLU A 91 -25.26 10.87 -25.84
N LYS A 92 -24.47 10.73 -26.91
CA LYS A 92 -23.04 11.09 -26.92
C LYS A 92 -22.80 12.34 -27.78
N VAL A 93 -22.38 13.42 -27.14
CA VAL A 93 -22.06 14.70 -27.79
C VAL A 93 -20.55 14.85 -27.93
N ASN A 94 -20.05 14.98 -29.15
CA ASN A 94 -18.63 15.18 -29.44
C ASN A 94 -18.39 16.56 -30.06
N ILE A 95 -17.79 17.47 -29.30
CA ILE A 95 -17.40 18.81 -29.74
C ILE A 95 -15.92 18.73 -30.15
N ARG A 96 -15.66 18.87 -31.45
CA ARG A 96 -14.30 18.75 -32.00
C ARG A 96 -13.77 20.12 -32.39
N ALA A 97 -12.56 20.43 -31.91
CA ALA A 97 -11.80 21.59 -32.36
C ALA A 97 -11.04 21.31 -33.67
N THR A 98 -11.31 20.18 -34.32
CA THR A 98 -10.64 19.69 -35.52
C THR A 98 -11.52 19.81 -36.76
N SER A 99 -10.93 19.56 -37.92
CA SER A 99 -11.68 19.40 -39.17
C SER A 99 -11.10 18.27 -40.00
N LYS A 100 -12.00 17.50 -40.61
CA LYS A 100 -11.67 16.37 -41.46
C LYS A 100 -11.09 16.82 -42.80
N ILE A 101 -10.17 16.02 -43.33
CA ILE A 101 -9.47 16.24 -44.60
C ILE A 101 -9.95 15.21 -45.62
N ASN A 102 -10.23 15.67 -46.82
CA ASN A 102 -10.61 14.87 -47.99
C ASN A 102 -9.70 15.22 -49.17
N ASP A 103 -9.94 14.58 -50.32
CA ASP A 103 -9.34 14.93 -51.61
C ASP A 103 -7.80 14.74 -51.62
N TRP A 104 -7.33 13.70 -50.94
CA TRP A 104 -5.91 13.34 -50.88
C TRP A 104 -5.34 13.00 -52.26
N GLN A 105 -4.14 13.49 -52.54
CA GLN A 105 -3.40 13.23 -53.76
C GLN A 105 -2.02 12.67 -53.44
N LEU A 106 -1.52 11.79 -54.30
CA LEU A 106 -0.13 11.32 -54.20
C LEU A 106 0.84 12.51 -54.36
N HIS A 107 1.78 12.67 -53.44
CA HIS A 107 2.90 13.59 -53.56
C HIS A 107 4.12 12.86 -54.15
N SER A 108 4.65 11.88 -53.41
CA SER A 108 5.80 11.05 -53.80
C SER A 108 5.89 9.83 -52.87
N GLY A 109 6.27 8.66 -53.39
CA GLY A 109 6.41 7.45 -52.58
C GLY A 109 5.13 7.11 -51.80
N ASN A 110 5.22 7.09 -50.47
CA ASN A 110 4.10 6.85 -49.54
C ASN A 110 3.56 8.15 -48.92
N ILE A 111 3.94 9.31 -49.47
CA ILE A 111 3.54 10.62 -49.00
C ILE A 111 2.39 11.13 -49.85
N TYR A 112 1.33 11.57 -49.17
CA TYR A 112 0.13 12.13 -49.75
C TYR A 112 -0.04 13.57 -49.31
N LYS A 113 -0.79 14.35 -50.08
CA LYS A 113 -1.05 15.75 -49.78
C LYS A 113 -2.50 16.16 -50.03
N ALA A 114 -2.94 17.17 -49.28
CA ALA A 114 -4.24 17.80 -49.44
C ALA A 114 -4.15 19.30 -49.09
N ASN A 115 -5.01 20.11 -49.70
CA ASN A 115 -5.12 21.51 -49.34
C ASN A 115 -5.98 21.68 -48.09
N VAL A 116 -5.43 22.35 -47.08
CA VAL A 116 -6.12 22.65 -45.81
C VAL A 116 -5.74 24.03 -45.33
N ASN A 117 -6.61 24.65 -44.52
CA ASN A 117 -6.32 25.92 -43.89
C ASN A 117 -6.07 25.73 -42.40
N MET A 118 -4.79 25.67 -42.00
CA MET A 118 -4.36 25.60 -40.61
C MET A 118 -3.99 27.00 -40.08
N SER A 119 -5.02 27.82 -39.81
CA SER A 119 -4.84 29.24 -39.46
C SER A 119 -4.43 29.51 -38.01
N ILE A 120 -4.43 28.50 -37.13
CA ILE A 120 -3.96 28.64 -35.74
C ILE A 120 -2.42 28.69 -35.70
N ASP A 121 -1.88 29.25 -34.62
CA ASP A 121 -0.43 29.35 -34.42
C ASP A 121 0.23 27.97 -34.53
N GLY A 122 1.42 27.93 -35.12
CA GLY A 122 2.16 26.69 -35.42
C GLY A 122 2.26 25.73 -34.23
N ARG A 123 2.46 26.29 -33.03
CA ARG A 123 2.60 25.52 -31.78
C ARG A 123 1.36 24.69 -31.42
N PHE A 124 0.17 25.09 -31.84
CA PHE A 124 -1.09 24.37 -31.56
C PHE A 124 -1.53 23.47 -32.71
N ARG A 125 -0.76 23.41 -33.80
CA ARG A 125 -1.10 22.59 -34.95
C ARG A 125 -0.85 21.13 -34.61
N ALA A 126 -1.86 20.31 -34.82
CA ALA A 126 -1.82 18.87 -34.65
C ALA A 126 -2.59 18.20 -35.78
N VAL A 127 -2.17 17.01 -36.17
CA VAL A 127 -2.83 16.15 -37.13
C VAL A 127 -3.10 14.81 -36.48
N TYR A 128 -4.27 14.25 -36.78
CA TYR A 128 -4.69 12.95 -36.28
C TYR A 128 -5.12 12.07 -37.44
N HIS A 129 -4.75 10.79 -37.41
CA HIS A 129 -5.21 9.78 -38.36
C HIS A 129 -5.99 8.70 -37.61
N ASN A 130 -7.28 8.57 -37.91
CA ASN A 130 -8.23 7.73 -37.17
C ASN A 130 -8.29 8.02 -35.67
N GLY A 131 -8.09 9.30 -35.30
CA GLY A 131 -8.07 9.76 -33.91
C GLY A 131 -6.72 9.67 -33.21
N GLU A 132 -5.73 9.00 -33.81
CA GLU A 132 -4.37 8.88 -33.26
C GLU A 132 -3.50 10.08 -33.64
N TYR A 133 -2.72 10.60 -32.69
CA TYR A 133 -1.79 11.73 -32.90
C TYR A 133 -0.67 11.36 -33.90
N MET A 134 -0.32 12.31 -34.77
CA MET A 134 0.73 12.15 -35.77
C MET A 134 1.89 13.12 -35.49
N ASP A 135 3.11 12.65 -35.69
CA ASP A 135 4.32 13.44 -35.42
C ASP A 135 4.57 14.45 -36.54
N LEU A 136 5.00 15.66 -36.18
CA LEU A 136 5.64 16.53 -37.17
C LEU A 136 6.88 15.81 -37.70
N ALA A 137 7.06 15.84 -39.02
CA ALA A 137 8.21 15.28 -39.72
C ALA A 137 9.51 15.67 -39.04
N ARG A 138 10.31 14.67 -38.65
CA ARG A 138 11.41 14.84 -37.68
C ARG A 138 12.60 13.96 -37.98
N TRP A 139 13.72 14.30 -37.37
CA TRP A 139 14.92 13.47 -37.30
C TRP A 139 15.52 13.53 -35.88
N PRO A 140 15.88 12.39 -35.26
CA PRO A 140 15.62 11.03 -35.73
C PRO A 140 14.13 10.67 -35.75
N ASN A 141 13.77 9.65 -36.54
CA ASN A 141 12.39 9.18 -36.68
C ASN A 141 11.89 8.52 -35.39
N ASN A 142 10.60 8.69 -35.10
CA ASN A 142 9.93 7.99 -33.99
C ASN A 142 9.63 6.52 -34.39
N THR A 143 10.61 5.65 -34.23
CA THR A 143 10.56 4.29 -34.80
C THR A 143 9.71 3.32 -33.97
N ASP A 144 9.56 3.57 -32.67
CA ASP A 144 8.77 2.73 -31.78
C ASP A 144 7.32 3.24 -31.60
N ASN A 145 7.01 4.45 -32.11
CA ASN A 145 5.73 5.12 -31.97
C ASN A 145 5.31 5.31 -30.50
N ASN A 146 6.28 5.49 -29.60
CA ASN A 146 6.06 5.68 -28.19
C ASN A 146 6.41 7.11 -27.79
N ARG A 147 5.41 7.91 -27.45
CA ARG A 147 5.60 9.32 -27.08
C ARG A 147 6.41 9.52 -25.78
N TRP A 148 6.71 8.45 -25.04
CA TRP A 148 7.52 8.49 -23.82
C TRP A 148 9.03 8.26 -24.04
N THR A 149 9.45 7.72 -25.19
CA THR A 149 10.88 7.47 -25.49
C THR A 149 11.57 8.64 -26.19
N VAL A 150 10.79 9.61 -26.71
CA VAL A 150 11.16 10.87 -27.40
C VAL A 150 12.08 10.72 -28.63
N ASP A 151 12.88 9.66 -28.73
CA ASP A 151 13.72 9.27 -29.87
C ASP A 151 14.71 10.37 -30.32
N CYS A 152 15.55 10.81 -29.38
CA CYS A 152 16.54 11.86 -29.62
C CYS A 152 17.92 11.33 -30.08
N SER A 153 18.72 12.22 -30.67
CA SER A 153 20.16 12.04 -30.85
C SER A 153 20.94 12.73 -29.72
N PRO A 154 21.99 12.12 -29.16
CA PRO A 154 22.83 12.76 -28.16
C PRO A 154 23.57 13.99 -28.69
N ALA A 155 23.59 15.08 -27.91
CA ALA A 155 24.42 16.24 -28.20
C ALA A 155 25.90 15.95 -27.87
N THR A 156 26.81 16.35 -28.75
CA THR A 156 28.27 16.18 -28.57
C THR A 156 28.95 17.44 -28.06
N GLY A 157 28.29 18.60 -28.16
CA GLY A 157 28.85 19.91 -27.83
C GLY A 157 27.98 21.06 -28.32
N GLY A 158 28.54 22.26 -28.38
CA GLY A 158 27.87 23.47 -28.83
C GLY A 158 28.17 24.70 -27.98
N ASP A 159 27.67 25.86 -28.43
CA ASP A 159 27.63 27.07 -27.64
C ASP A 159 26.45 27.04 -26.67
N ALA A 160 26.66 27.49 -25.42
CA ALA A 160 25.66 27.37 -24.36
C ALA A 160 24.30 28.01 -24.71
N GLY A 161 24.29 29.11 -25.47
CA GLY A 161 23.06 29.85 -25.75
C GLY A 161 22.52 29.67 -27.17
N THR A 162 23.35 29.27 -28.13
CA THR A 162 23.08 29.53 -29.55
C THR A 162 23.31 28.37 -30.51
N SER A 163 23.98 27.29 -30.10
CA SER A 163 24.22 26.16 -31.00
C SER A 163 24.40 24.83 -30.30
N ILE A 164 24.05 23.75 -31.01
CA ILE A 164 24.24 22.36 -30.59
C ILE A 164 24.99 21.62 -31.70
N THR A 165 26.00 20.85 -31.33
CA THR A 165 26.66 19.89 -32.23
C THR A 165 26.17 18.48 -31.95
N GLY A 166 26.09 17.67 -33.00
CA GLY A 166 25.69 16.27 -32.92
C GLY A 166 26.09 15.53 -34.19
N ASP A 167 26.09 14.21 -34.10
CA ASP A 167 26.48 13.35 -35.21
C ASP A 167 25.25 12.94 -36.03
N GLY A 168 25.44 12.80 -37.35
CA GLY A 168 24.44 12.23 -38.25
C GLY A 168 23.30 13.18 -38.66
N ILE A 169 23.41 14.48 -38.40
CA ILE A 169 22.42 15.47 -38.81
C ILE A 169 22.26 15.44 -40.34
N PRO A 170 21.04 15.25 -40.88
CA PRO A 170 20.79 15.25 -42.30
C PRO A 170 21.12 16.61 -42.95
N ASP A 171 21.65 16.56 -44.16
CA ASP A 171 21.95 17.73 -45.00
C ASP A 171 20.67 18.30 -45.64
N TYR A 172 19.75 18.76 -44.78
CA TYR A 172 18.52 19.45 -45.15
C TYR A 172 18.66 20.93 -44.84
N ASP A 173 17.89 21.77 -45.54
CA ASP A 173 17.79 23.18 -45.20
C ASP A 173 16.87 23.37 -43.98
N TRP A 174 17.44 23.24 -42.80
CA TRP A 174 16.72 23.43 -41.54
C TRP A 174 16.45 24.91 -41.21
N GLU A 175 17.09 25.86 -41.90
CA GLU A 175 16.99 27.29 -41.60
C GLU A 175 15.62 27.86 -42.00
N ASP A 176 15.03 27.29 -43.05
CA ASP A 176 13.68 27.65 -43.50
C ASP A 176 12.59 26.91 -42.69
N GLY A 177 12.35 27.39 -41.47
CA GLY A 177 11.23 26.98 -40.62
C GLY A 177 11.45 25.72 -39.77
N GLY A 178 12.64 25.11 -39.83
CA GLY A 178 13.01 23.98 -38.98
C GLY A 178 13.09 24.36 -37.50
N LEU A 179 12.77 23.40 -36.64
CA LEU A 179 12.76 23.56 -35.20
C LEU A 179 13.68 22.52 -34.54
N ILE A 180 14.27 22.89 -33.41
CA ILE A 180 15.04 21.99 -32.55
C ILE A 180 14.33 21.84 -31.21
N TYR A 181 14.11 20.59 -30.79
CA TYR A 181 13.79 20.23 -29.41
C TYR A 181 15.07 19.78 -28.72
N TYR A 182 15.35 20.28 -27.53
CA TYR A 182 16.49 19.85 -26.74
C TYR A 182 16.08 19.55 -25.29
N LEU A 183 16.49 18.38 -24.81
CA LEU A 183 16.39 17.96 -23.41
C LEU A 183 17.78 17.98 -22.78
N GLY A 184 17.98 18.85 -21.79
CA GLY A 184 19.28 19.06 -21.18
C GLY A 184 19.83 17.85 -20.44
N ALA A 185 21.17 17.73 -20.33
CA ALA A 185 21.80 16.64 -19.56
C ALA A 185 21.27 16.55 -18.13
N HIS A 186 21.05 17.69 -17.47
CA HIS A 186 20.42 17.74 -16.14
C HIS A 186 19.02 17.08 -16.10
N SER A 187 18.37 16.91 -17.26
CA SER A 187 17.11 16.20 -17.50
C SER A 187 15.89 16.74 -16.74
N GLY A 188 15.99 17.93 -16.13
CA GLY A 188 14.88 18.57 -15.41
C GLY A 188 13.89 19.35 -16.29
N THR A 189 14.28 19.80 -17.49
CA THR A 189 13.38 20.40 -18.48
C THR A 189 13.96 20.29 -19.89
N SER A 190 13.08 20.27 -20.88
CA SER A 190 13.38 20.55 -22.29
C SER A 190 13.07 21.99 -22.67
N TRP A 191 13.40 22.35 -23.92
CA TRP A 191 12.93 23.57 -24.59
C TRP A 191 12.96 23.39 -26.11
N THR A 192 12.24 24.25 -26.85
CA THR A 192 12.20 24.25 -28.32
C THR A 192 12.62 25.60 -28.89
N ARG A 193 13.43 25.64 -29.96
CA ARG A 193 13.83 26.89 -30.65
C ARG A 193 13.74 26.77 -32.17
N ALA A 194 13.57 27.92 -32.83
CA ALA A 194 13.74 28.03 -34.27
C ALA A 194 15.22 27.92 -34.65
N ILE A 195 15.50 27.15 -35.70
CA ILE A 195 16.83 26.97 -36.27
C ILE A 195 17.20 28.20 -37.11
N THR A 196 18.44 28.66 -37.01
CA THR A 196 18.94 29.87 -37.69
C THR A 196 20.12 29.60 -38.62
N ALA A 197 20.85 28.50 -38.42
CA ALA A 197 21.86 28.00 -39.34
C ALA A 197 21.99 26.48 -39.18
N SER A 198 22.36 25.76 -40.25
CA SER A 198 22.56 24.31 -40.15
C SER A 198 23.72 23.77 -40.99
N THR A 199 24.32 22.69 -40.50
CA THR A 199 25.31 21.85 -41.17
C THR A 199 25.07 20.40 -40.75
N THR A 200 25.75 19.45 -41.39
CA THR A 200 25.66 18.01 -41.04
C THR A 200 26.24 17.63 -39.67
N SER A 201 26.80 18.59 -38.92
CA SER A 201 27.35 18.36 -37.58
C SER A 201 26.99 19.43 -36.55
N SER A 202 26.21 20.45 -36.92
CA SER A 202 25.91 21.59 -36.04
C SER A 202 24.62 22.29 -36.46
N ILE A 203 23.83 22.66 -35.46
CA ILE A 203 22.62 23.47 -35.57
C ILE A 203 22.81 24.74 -34.75
N SER A 204 22.64 25.90 -35.36
CA SER A 204 22.44 27.16 -34.65
C SER A 204 20.95 27.42 -34.48
N HIS A 205 20.57 28.03 -33.36
CA HIS A 205 19.19 28.32 -33.03
C HIS A 205 19.03 29.71 -32.45
N THR A 206 17.78 30.16 -32.34
CA THR A 206 17.44 31.39 -31.61
C THR A 206 17.93 31.29 -30.17
N GLU A 207 18.56 32.36 -29.68
CA GLU A 207 19.27 32.37 -28.38
C GLU A 207 18.35 31.99 -27.20
N VAL A 208 18.91 31.22 -26.26
CA VAL A 208 18.38 31.05 -24.90
C VAL A 208 19.21 31.87 -23.91
N ASP A 209 18.55 32.59 -22.99
CA ASP A 209 19.24 33.41 -21.98
C ASP A 209 19.84 32.53 -20.87
N ILE A 210 21.09 32.12 -21.03
CA ILE A 210 21.82 31.23 -20.11
C ILE A 210 22.08 31.84 -18.72
N ASN A 211 21.80 33.13 -18.52
CA ASN A 211 21.90 33.76 -17.21
C ASN A 211 20.59 33.63 -16.40
N LYS A 212 19.54 33.07 -17.01
CA LYS A 212 18.26 32.83 -16.36
C LYS A 212 17.97 31.35 -16.23
N TRP A 213 17.27 31.00 -15.15
CA TRP A 213 16.65 29.68 -15.04
C TRP A 213 15.46 29.60 -16.01
N PRO A 214 15.28 28.50 -16.76
CA PRO A 214 15.97 27.21 -16.61
C PRO A 214 17.29 27.07 -17.38
N PHE A 215 17.54 27.92 -18.37
CA PHE A 215 18.62 27.71 -19.35
C PHE A 215 20.02 27.68 -18.73
N SER A 216 20.23 28.30 -17.57
CA SER A 216 21.52 28.29 -16.87
C SER A 216 22.07 26.89 -16.56
N VAL A 217 21.20 25.91 -16.28
CA VAL A 217 21.60 24.51 -15.98
C VAL A 217 21.09 23.51 -17.02
N HIS A 218 20.22 23.95 -17.93
CA HIS A 218 19.59 23.15 -18.98
C HIS A 218 20.07 23.57 -20.38
N ASN A 219 21.38 23.80 -20.53
CA ASN A 219 22.01 24.10 -21.81
C ASN A 219 23.09 23.07 -22.17
N VAL A 220 23.51 23.04 -23.43
CA VAL A 220 24.42 22.01 -23.98
C VAL A 220 25.86 22.07 -23.47
N SER A 221 26.27 23.21 -22.91
CA SER A 221 27.60 23.34 -22.32
C SER A 221 27.71 22.59 -20.98
N VAL A 222 26.58 22.33 -20.32
CA VAL A 222 26.51 21.59 -19.05
C VAL A 222 26.82 20.11 -19.30
N TRP A 223 27.86 19.63 -18.65
CA TRP A 223 28.28 18.24 -18.72
C TRP A 223 27.80 17.46 -17.49
N ARG A 224 27.26 16.25 -17.71
CA ARG A 224 26.94 15.26 -16.67
C ARG A 224 27.55 13.91 -17.04
N ASN A 225 27.88 13.10 -16.05
CA ASN A 225 28.44 11.75 -16.28
C ASN A 225 27.36 10.72 -16.60
N TYR A 226 26.55 10.98 -17.63
CA TYR A 226 25.47 10.11 -18.08
C TYR A 226 25.92 9.48 -19.41
N PRO A 227 26.45 8.25 -19.40
CA PRO A 227 27.05 7.64 -20.59
C PRO A 227 26.08 7.65 -21.78
N GLY A 228 26.51 8.23 -22.90
CA GLY A 228 25.68 8.35 -24.11
C GLY A 228 24.71 9.54 -24.10
N ASN A 229 24.63 10.33 -23.03
CA ASN A 229 23.78 11.52 -22.93
C ASN A 229 24.45 12.65 -22.12
N ASN A 230 25.78 12.77 -22.20
CA ASN A 230 26.57 13.61 -21.30
C ASN A 230 26.26 15.12 -21.40
N ARG A 231 25.70 15.57 -22.53
CA ARG A 231 25.34 16.96 -22.81
C ARG A 231 23.88 17.12 -23.18
N GLY A 232 23.03 16.15 -22.82
CA GLY A 232 21.64 16.13 -23.25
C GLY A 232 21.48 15.62 -24.67
N GLN A 233 20.25 15.70 -25.17
CA GLN A 233 19.83 15.07 -26.42
C GLN A 233 18.78 15.93 -27.13
N PHE A 234 18.71 15.81 -28.46
CA PHE A 234 17.87 16.65 -29.28
C PHE A 234 17.26 15.89 -30.46
N PHE A 235 16.19 16.44 -31.01
CA PHE A 235 15.70 16.09 -32.35
C PHE A 235 15.35 17.37 -33.12
N LEU A 236 15.40 17.27 -34.44
CA LEU A 236 15.06 18.34 -35.37
C LEU A 236 13.72 17.99 -36.02
N PHE A 237 12.87 18.99 -36.30
CA PHE A 237 11.55 18.72 -36.85
C PHE A 237 11.00 19.90 -37.65
N ASN A 238 9.80 19.70 -38.22
CA ASN A 238 9.05 20.68 -39.00
C ASN A 238 9.69 21.02 -40.37
N LYS A 239 10.13 19.99 -41.11
CA LYS A 239 10.62 20.10 -42.50
C LYS A 239 10.01 19.02 -43.38
N LEU A 240 9.70 19.36 -44.64
CA LEU A 240 9.17 18.39 -45.60
C LEU A 240 10.21 17.32 -45.96
N GLU A 241 11.48 17.70 -46.01
CA GLU A 241 12.60 16.82 -46.31
C GLU A 241 12.79 15.74 -45.24
N ALA A 242 12.34 16.01 -44.01
CA ALA A 242 12.33 15.04 -42.91
C ALA A 242 11.06 14.17 -42.88
N LEU A 243 10.11 14.36 -43.81
CA LEU A 243 8.93 13.51 -43.90
C LEU A 243 9.31 12.23 -44.66
N ASP A 244 9.85 11.26 -43.95
CA ASP A 244 10.37 10.02 -44.54
C ASP A 244 9.92 8.74 -43.80
N HIS A 245 9.21 8.89 -42.69
CA HIS A 245 8.76 7.79 -41.86
C HIS A 245 7.23 7.70 -41.74
N ALA A 246 6.76 6.51 -41.37
CA ALA A 246 5.35 6.29 -41.07
C ALA A 246 4.91 7.16 -39.88
N ARG A 247 3.69 7.69 -39.95
CA ARG A 247 3.05 8.55 -38.94
C ARG A 247 3.57 9.99 -38.84
N GLU A 248 4.19 10.48 -39.89
CA GLU A 248 4.69 11.85 -39.94
C GLU A 248 3.85 12.76 -40.85
N TRP A 249 3.87 14.06 -40.55
CA TRP A 249 3.24 15.09 -41.38
C TRP A 249 4.05 16.39 -41.43
N PHE A 250 3.78 17.20 -42.46
CA PHE A 250 4.33 18.55 -42.61
C PHE A 250 3.26 19.48 -43.21
N TYR A 251 3.22 20.75 -42.77
CA TYR A 251 2.31 21.74 -43.35
C TYR A 251 3.08 22.93 -43.94
N ASP A 252 2.94 23.11 -45.25
CA ASP A 252 3.41 24.27 -45.97
C ASP A 252 2.37 25.39 -45.90
N SER A 253 2.65 26.41 -45.10
CA SER A 253 1.77 27.57 -44.92
C SER A 253 1.75 28.49 -46.15
N GLY A 254 2.80 28.49 -46.98
CA GLY A 254 2.89 29.29 -48.19
C GLY A 254 1.94 28.79 -49.27
N THR A 255 1.72 27.47 -49.35
CA THR A 255 0.81 26.85 -50.31
C THR A 255 -0.49 26.33 -49.71
N SER A 256 -0.68 26.42 -48.38
CA SER A 256 -1.80 25.83 -47.66
C SER A 256 -1.94 24.32 -47.94
N THR A 257 -0.82 23.60 -47.90
CA THR A 257 -0.73 22.18 -48.25
C THR A 257 -0.24 21.36 -47.06
N LEU A 258 -1.02 20.37 -46.65
CA LEU A 258 -0.60 19.35 -45.70
C LEU A 258 -0.05 18.15 -46.45
N TYR A 259 1.11 17.65 -46.01
CA TYR A 259 1.75 16.42 -46.45
C TYR A 259 1.71 15.40 -45.30
N LEU A 260 1.45 14.14 -45.61
CA LEU A 260 1.24 13.07 -44.63
C LEU A 260 1.75 11.74 -45.16
N GLN A 261 2.41 10.96 -44.30
CA GLN A 261 2.64 9.54 -44.50
C GLN A 261 1.91 8.74 -43.41
N THR A 262 0.92 7.94 -43.81
CA THR A 262 0.16 7.12 -42.87
C THR A 262 1.00 5.98 -42.29
N ALA A 263 0.49 5.37 -41.21
CA ALA A 263 1.11 4.21 -40.57
C ALA A 263 1.35 3.03 -41.53
N ASP A 264 0.44 2.81 -42.48
CA ASP A 264 0.48 1.73 -43.46
C ASP A 264 1.06 2.16 -44.81
N GLY A 265 1.43 3.44 -44.96
CA GLY A 265 1.95 4.03 -46.19
C GLY A 265 0.95 4.16 -47.33
N ASN A 266 -0.33 3.84 -47.11
CA ASN A 266 -1.38 3.97 -48.12
C ASN A 266 -2.01 5.36 -48.12
N MET A 267 -2.71 5.69 -49.21
CA MET A 267 -3.46 6.93 -49.30
C MET A 267 -4.54 6.96 -48.22
N PRO A 268 -4.64 8.03 -47.41
CA PRO A 268 -5.72 8.14 -46.44
C PRO A 268 -7.09 8.17 -47.13
N ALA A 269 -8.07 7.50 -46.54
CA ALA A 269 -9.46 7.64 -46.96
C ALA A 269 -10.00 9.04 -46.60
N ASP A 270 -10.98 9.51 -47.37
CA ASP A 270 -11.68 10.77 -47.07
C ASP A 270 -12.25 10.74 -45.65
N GLY A 271 -11.91 11.78 -44.88
CA GLY A 271 -12.37 11.97 -43.51
C GLY A 271 -11.74 11.04 -42.47
N ALA A 272 -10.71 10.28 -42.83
CA ALA A 272 -9.89 9.50 -41.90
C ALA A 272 -8.82 10.34 -41.19
N VAL A 273 -8.42 11.48 -41.79
CA VAL A 273 -7.47 12.43 -41.20
C VAL A 273 -8.19 13.68 -40.76
N GLU A 274 -7.83 14.22 -39.61
CA GLU A 274 -8.31 15.49 -39.10
C GLU A 274 -7.17 16.36 -38.57
N TYR A 275 -7.32 17.68 -38.69
CA TYR A 275 -6.33 18.64 -38.21
C TYR A 275 -6.95 19.60 -37.20
N ALA A 276 -6.14 20.09 -36.25
CA ALA A 276 -6.55 21.11 -35.29
C ALA A 276 -6.89 22.42 -36.01
N LYS A 277 -8.15 22.82 -35.96
CA LYS A 277 -8.69 24.04 -36.59
C LYS A 277 -8.88 25.17 -35.59
N HIS A 278 -9.18 24.83 -34.33
CA HIS A 278 -9.38 25.78 -33.25
C HIS A 278 -8.46 25.41 -32.08
N LYS A 279 -7.91 26.44 -31.41
CA LYS A 279 -7.17 26.23 -30.17
C LYS A 279 -8.08 25.72 -29.04
N TYR A 280 -9.31 26.22 -28.98
CA TYR A 280 -10.26 25.91 -27.92
C TYR A 280 -11.48 25.17 -28.49
N ALA A 281 -11.80 24.03 -27.89
CA ALA A 281 -13.07 23.34 -28.13
C ALA A 281 -14.21 24.02 -27.36
N ALA A 282 -13.92 24.60 -26.18
CA ALA A 282 -14.85 25.45 -25.44
C ALA A 282 -14.16 26.61 -24.74
N GLN A 283 -14.85 27.75 -24.65
CA GLN A 283 -14.45 28.93 -23.89
C GLN A 283 -15.63 29.45 -23.07
N ILE A 284 -15.41 29.64 -21.77
CA ILE A 284 -16.39 30.13 -20.82
C ILE A 284 -15.91 31.48 -20.33
N SER A 285 -16.57 32.55 -20.77
CA SER A 285 -16.34 33.92 -20.29
C SER A 285 -17.44 34.38 -19.32
N GLY A 286 -18.51 33.60 -19.17
CA GLY A 286 -19.60 33.86 -18.23
C GLY A 286 -19.43 33.16 -16.89
N GLU A 287 -20.23 33.60 -15.91
CA GLU A 287 -20.26 33.05 -14.54
C GLU A 287 -21.48 32.16 -14.31
N TYR A 288 -21.42 31.29 -13.30
CA TYR A 288 -22.51 30.36 -12.95
C TYR A 288 -22.92 29.46 -14.12
N ILE A 289 -21.93 28.83 -14.75
CA ILE A 289 -22.08 27.93 -15.90
C ILE A 289 -21.82 26.48 -15.45
N ILE A 290 -22.63 25.55 -15.94
CA ILE A 290 -22.40 24.11 -15.78
C ILE A 290 -22.21 23.49 -17.16
N LEU A 291 -21.05 22.89 -17.41
CA LEU A 291 -20.85 21.91 -18.47
C LEU A 291 -21.01 20.51 -17.87
N ASN A 292 -21.86 19.66 -18.44
CA ASN A 292 -22.09 18.31 -17.92
C ASN A 292 -22.16 17.24 -19.01
N GLY A 293 -21.27 16.24 -18.96
CA GLY A 293 -21.35 15.06 -19.82
C GLY A 293 -21.01 15.33 -21.29
N LEU A 294 -20.12 16.28 -21.58
CA LEU A 294 -19.71 16.63 -22.94
C LEU A 294 -18.32 16.06 -23.27
N ASN A 295 -18.14 15.59 -24.51
CA ASN A 295 -16.84 15.12 -24.99
C ASN A 295 -16.20 16.18 -25.89
N PHE A 296 -14.94 16.52 -25.61
CA PHE A 296 -14.12 17.48 -26.34
C PHE A 296 -12.89 16.77 -26.94
N PHE A 297 -12.52 17.16 -28.15
CA PHE A 297 -11.37 16.58 -28.84
C PHE A 297 -10.54 17.63 -29.57
N GLY A 298 -9.21 17.55 -29.43
CA GLY A 298 -8.23 18.26 -30.24
C GLY A 298 -8.05 19.75 -29.94
N GLY A 299 -8.64 20.25 -28.86
CA GLY A 299 -8.53 21.63 -28.42
C GLY A 299 -8.97 21.82 -26.97
N SER A 300 -8.50 22.89 -26.33
CA SER A 300 -8.62 23.06 -24.88
C SER A 300 -10.01 23.51 -24.47
N VAL A 301 -10.37 23.26 -23.22
CA VAL A 301 -11.49 23.92 -22.54
C VAL A 301 -10.91 25.02 -21.66
N LYS A 302 -11.42 26.24 -21.79
CA LYS A 302 -10.93 27.40 -21.05
C LYS A 302 -12.03 28.10 -20.26
N VAL A 303 -11.78 28.37 -18.99
CA VAL A 303 -12.54 29.31 -18.15
C VAL A 303 -11.73 30.59 -18.07
N ASP A 304 -12.29 31.69 -18.58
CA ASP A 304 -11.59 32.97 -18.63
C ASP A 304 -11.45 33.62 -17.25
N ASN A 305 -10.59 34.64 -17.19
CA ASN A 305 -10.40 35.43 -15.98
C ASN A 305 -11.70 36.18 -15.61
N ASN A 306 -12.09 36.14 -14.34
CA ASN A 306 -13.36 36.63 -13.80
C ASN A 306 -14.61 35.86 -14.28
N ALA A 307 -14.46 34.69 -14.89
CA ALA A 307 -15.56 33.76 -15.17
C ALA A 307 -15.69 32.80 -13.97
N ASP A 308 -16.24 33.31 -12.87
CA ASP A 308 -16.24 32.63 -11.58
C ASP A 308 -17.47 31.72 -11.39
N ASN A 309 -17.41 30.88 -10.35
CA ASN A 309 -18.52 30.03 -9.92
C ASN A 309 -18.98 29.03 -10.99
N ASN A 310 -18.03 28.49 -11.77
CA ASN A 310 -18.29 27.59 -12.87
C ASN A 310 -18.12 26.12 -12.48
N GLN A 311 -18.77 25.21 -13.19
CA GLN A 311 -18.70 23.77 -12.95
C GLN A 311 -18.46 23.01 -14.25
N ILE A 312 -17.42 22.17 -14.28
CA ILE A 312 -17.14 21.22 -15.36
C ILE A 312 -17.30 19.81 -14.78
N LEU A 313 -18.38 19.14 -15.20
CA LEU A 313 -18.85 17.89 -14.59
C LEU A 313 -18.88 16.77 -15.62
N ASN A 314 -18.32 15.61 -15.29
CA ASN A 314 -18.44 14.38 -16.10
C ASN A 314 -18.04 14.55 -17.58
N CYS A 315 -17.18 15.52 -17.88
CA CYS A 315 -16.74 15.81 -19.25
C CYS A 315 -15.53 14.95 -19.62
N LYS A 316 -15.38 14.65 -20.91
CA LYS A 316 -14.18 14.01 -21.46
C LYS A 316 -13.43 15.00 -22.32
N ILE A 317 -12.14 15.24 -22.10
CA ILE A 317 -11.32 16.14 -22.91
C ILE A 317 -10.06 15.39 -23.36
N ILE A 318 -9.94 15.16 -24.67
CA ILE A 318 -8.85 14.38 -25.27
C ILE A 318 -8.04 15.24 -26.22
N HIS A 319 -6.70 15.16 -26.15
CA HIS A 319 -5.80 15.96 -26.98
C HIS A 319 -6.08 17.47 -26.86
N GLY A 320 -6.34 17.95 -25.64
CA GLY A 320 -6.78 19.32 -25.45
C GLY A 320 -5.70 20.36 -25.60
N SER A 321 -4.42 20.01 -25.46
CA SER A 321 -3.31 20.94 -25.70
C SER A 321 -2.10 20.20 -26.27
N GLU A 322 -2.20 19.85 -27.54
CA GLU A 322 -1.12 19.19 -28.29
C GLU A 322 -0.24 20.18 -29.05
N GLY A 323 0.98 19.74 -29.38
CA GLY A 323 1.94 20.47 -30.21
C GLY A 323 3.28 20.69 -29.51
N HIS A 324 4.05 21.68 -29.96
CA HIS A 324 5.40 21.93 -29.43
C HIS A 324 5.43 23.06 -28.38
N ASP A 325 6.55 23.19 -27.66
CA ASP A 325 6.79 24.24 -26.66
C ASP A 325 6.79 25.65 -27.30
N ASP A 326 6.61 26.69 -26.49
CA ASP A 326 6.74 28.08 -26.94
C ASP A 326 8.21 28.37 -27.31
N LEU A 327 8.41 28.86 -28.54
CA LEU A 327 9.72 29.18 -29.10
C LEU A 327 10.41 30.34 -28.37
N ASN A 328 9.66 31.13 -27.61
CA ASN A 328 10.15 32.30 -26.88
C ASN A 328 10.03 32.15 -25.36
N ASN A 329 9.86 30.92 -24.85
CA ASN A 329 9.76 30.71 -23.41
C ASN A 329 10.98 31.26 -22.67
N THR A 330 10.72 31.96 -21.55
CA THR A 330 11.76 32.54 -20.67
C THR A 330 11.80 31.86 -19.31
N SER A 331 10.98 30.84 -19.12
CA SER A 331 10.89 30.01 -17.92
C SER A 331 10.59 28.56 -18.33
N ALA A 332 10.71 27.62 -17.41
CA ALA A 332 10.39 26.22 -17.70
C ALA A 332 8.87 25.92 -17.67
N GLN A 333 8.05 26.89 -17.25
CA GLN A 333 6.62 26.70 -17.02
C GLN A 333 5.81 27.20 -18.21
N VAL A 334 4.67 26.55 -18.44
CA VAL A 334 3.65 26.94 -19.42
C VAL A 334 2.31 27.19 -18.73
N GLY A 335 1.55 28.14 -19.26
CA GLY A 335 0.23 28.51 -18.72
C GLY A 335 -0.93 27.74 -19.36
N GLU A 336 -0.64 26.99 -20.43
CA GLU A 336 -1.62 26.25 -21.20
C GLU A 336 -1.83 24.83 -20.67
N ALA A 337 -3.05 24.35 -20.87
CA ALA A 337 -3.49 23.06 -20.40
C ALA A 337 -4.66 22.54 -21.24
N THR A 338 -4.96 21.26 -21.11
CA THR A 338 -6.19 20.67 -21.65
C THR A 338 -7.44 21.34 -21.06
N LEU A 339 -7.43 21.63 -19.76
CA LEU A 339 -8.43 22.42 -19.06
C LEU A 339 -7.75 23.59 -18.33
N GLN A 340 -7.94 24.81 -18.84
CA GLN A 340 -7.33 26.02 -18.32
C GLN A 340 -8.35 26.84 -17.53
N VAL A 341 -8.10 27.08 -16.24
CA VAL A 341 -9.01 27.82 -15.36
C VAL A 341 -8.37 29.09 -14.84
N LEU A 342 -9.01 30.21 -15.13
CA LEU A 342 -8.66 31.53 -14.64
C LEU A 342 -9.79 32.18 -13.80
N GLY A 343 -10.92 31.49 -13.60
CA GLY A 343 -12.03 31.96 -12.77
C GLY A 343 -12.05 31.31 -11.39
N ASP A 344 -12.39 32.10 -10.37
CA ASP A 344 -12.51 31.67 -8.99
C ASP A 344 -13.66 30.68 -8.78
N ASN A 345 -13.61 29.91 -7.69
CA ASN A 345 -14.71 29.05 -7.24
C ASN A 345 -15.16 28.03 -8.31
N THR A 346 -14.22 27.56 -9.14
CA THR A 346 -14.50 26.58 -10.19
C THR A 346 -14.47 25.16 -9.62
N LEU A 347 -15.49 24.36 -9.91
CA LEU A 347 -15.56 22.93 -9.60
C LEU A 347 -15.28 22.10 -10.86
N ILE A 348 -14.28 21.21 -10.78
CA ILE A 348 -13.96 20.22 -11.81
C ILE A 348 -14.17 18.84 -11.20
N LYS A 349 -15.18 18.11 -11.67
CA LYS A 349 -15.57 16.84 -11.05
C LYS A 349 -15.92 15.74 -12.03
N GLY A 350 -15.45 14.52 -11.77
CA GLY A 350 -15.82 13.33 -12.55
C GLY A 350 -15.32 13.35 -14.00
N CYS A 351 -14.38 14.23 -14.34
CA CYS A 351 -13.92 14.40 -15.71
C CYS A 351 -12.84 13.36 -16.08
N THR A 352 -12.80 13.01 -17.37
CA THR A 352 -11.69 12.26 -17.98
C THR A 352 -10.86 13.21 -18.83
N ILE A 353 -9.59 13.35 -18.52
CA ILE A 353 -8.68 14.26 -19.22
C ILE A 353 -7.49 13.45 -19.66
N ASP A 354 -7.26 13.35 -20.96
CA ASP A 354 -6.26 12.42 -21.48
C ASP A 354 -5.57 12.97 -22.72
N HIS A 355 -4.28 12.67 -22.84
CA HIS A 355 -3.37 13.17 -23.88
C HIS A 355 -3.21 14.70 -23.90
N SER A 356 -2.03 15.17 -23.53
CA SER A 356 -1.62 16.57 -23.67
C SER A 356 -0.11 16.68 -23.82
N SER A 357 0.35 17.56 -24.70
CA SER A 357 1.77 17.90 -24.79
C SER A 357 2.22 18.74 -23.58
N VAL A 358 1.28 19.36 -22.87
CA VAL A 358 1.51 20.19 -21.68
C VAL A 358 0.65 19.71 -20.50
N SER A 359 0.20 20.63 -19.62
CA SER A 359 -0.55 20.26 -18.42
C SER A 359 -1.95 19.72 -18.74
N GLY A 360 -2.50 18.91 -17.82
CA GLY A 360 -3.89 18.44 -17.89
C GLY A 360 -4.86 19.53 -17.42
N ILE A 361 -4.84 19.85 -16.13
CA ILE A 361 -5.61 20.93 -15.52
C ILE A 361 -4.65 21.99 -14.99
N VAL A 362 -4.91 23.26 -15.34
CA VAL A 362 -4.26 24.42 -14.72
C VAL A 362 -5.27 25.28 -14.00
N ILE A 363 -5.03 25.55 -12.71
CA ILE A 363 -5.64 26.68 -11.99
C ILE A 363 -4.59 27.78 -11.90
N ALA A 364 -4.81 28.86 -12.64
CA ALA A 364 -3.85 29.96 -12.72
C ALA A 364 -3.91 30.82 -11.45
N GLY A 365 -2.97 30.62 -10.51
CA GLY A 365 -3.05 31.27 -9.19
C GLY A 365 -2.89 32.80 -9.16
N TRP A 366 -2.56 33.43 -10.29
CA TRP A 366 -2.62 34.89 -10.43
C TRP A 366 -4.05 35.39 -10.70
N ALA A 367 -4.97 34.50 -11.07
CA ALA A 367 -6.35 34.82 -11.46
C ALA A 367 -7.41 34.07 -10.64
N ALA A 368 -7.12 32.83 -10.23
CA ALA A 368 -8.09 31.92 -9.64
C ALA A 368 -7.65 31.32 -8.30
N SER A 369 -8.63 31.13 -7.42
CA SER A 369 -8.57 30.63 -6.06
C SER A 369 -9.86 29.89 -5.70
N ASN A 370 -9.89 29.23 -4.54
CA ASN A 370 -11.08 28.54 -4.02
C ASN A 370 -11.66 27.47 -4.97
N CYS A 371 -10.84 26.91 -5.85
CA CYS A 371 -11.26 25.89 -6.81
C CYS A 371 -11.20 24.48 -6.21
N THR A 372 -12.01 23.56 -6.74
CA THR A 372 -12.01 22.15 -6.34
C THR A 372 -11.83 21.26 -7.56
N ILE A 373 -10.86 20.35 -7.49
CA ILE A 373 -10.57 19.32 -8.50
C ILE A 373 -10.79 17.97 -7.83
N GLU A 374 -11.93 17.34 -8.10
CA GLU A 374 -12.40 16.16 -7.35
C GLU A 374 -12.78 14.98 -8.26
N GLY A 375 -12.30 13.76 -7.96
CA GLY A 375 -12.84 12.56 -8.61
C GLY A 375 -12.57 12.48 -10.11
N ASN A 376 -11.45 13.04 -10.60
CA ASN A 376 -11.12 13.04 -12.03
C ASN A 376 -10.13 11.92 -12.38
N SER A 377 -10.25 11.38 -13.60
CA SER A 377 -9.24 10.49 -14.21
C SER A 377 -8.39 11.29 -15.18
N ILE A 378 -7.09 11.38 -14.93
CA ILE A 378 -6.17 12.20 -15.72
C ILE A 378 -5.00 11.35 -16.19
N SER A 379 -4.73 11.31 -17.49
CA SER A 379 -3.65 10.48 -18.01
C SER A 379 -2.87 11.07 -19.17
N ASN A 380 -1.61 10.63 -19.29
CA ASN A 380 -0.78 10.90 -20.47
C ASN A 380 -0.55 12.40 -20.72
N MET A 381 0.08 13.06 -19.76
CA MET A 381 0.32 14.50 -19.79
C MET A 381 1.81 14.82 -19.94
N ASP A 382 2.10 16.02 -20.43
CA ASP A 382 3.44 16.57 -20.56
C ASP A 382 4.36 15.73 -21.48
N TYR A 383 3.91 15.45 -22.71
CA TYR A 383 4.78 14.81 -23.71
C TYR A 383 6.02 15.64 -24.11
N LEU A 384 6.08 16.91 -23.70
CA LEU A 384 7.25 17.76 -23.94
C LEU A 384 8.35 17.57 -22.89
N GLY A 385 8.03 17.07 -21.69
CA GLY A 385 9.01 16.99 -20.61
C GLY A 385 9.47 18.38 -20.14
N ILE A 386 8.52 19.27 -19.88
CA ILE A 386 8.76 20.61 -19.33
C ILE A 386 8.17 20.73 -17.92
N HIS A 387 8.14 21.91 -17.28
CA HIS A 387 7.43 22.07 -16.00
C HIS A 387 5.91 22.17 -16.21
N ALA A 388 5.35 21.13 -16.80
CA ALA A 388 3.92 20.85 -16.89
C ALA A 388 3.59 19.62 -16.03
N SER A 389 2.31 19.46 -15.71
CA SER A 389 1.85 18.38 -14.83
C SER A 389 0.39 18.03 -15.13
N PRO A 390 -0.05 16.80 -14.85
CA PRO A 390 -1.47 16.43 -14.92
C PRO A 390 -2.40 17.40 -14.18
N ILE A 391 -2.02 17.83 -12.98
CA ILE A 391 -2.64 18.94 -12.25
C ILE A 391 -1.55 19.92 -11.87
N ARG A 392 -1.73 21.20 -12.23
CA ARG A 392 -0.80 22.28 -11.90
C ARG A 392 -1.55 23.50 -11.36
N THR A 393 -1.27 23.89 -10.13
CA THR A 393 -1.88 25.08 -9.53
C THR A 393 -0.92 25.85 -8.62
N SER A 394 -1.06 27.17 -8.64
CA SER A 394 -0.51 28.07 -7.64
C SER A 394 -1.61 28.90 -6.95
N GLY A 395 -2.89 28.58 -7.17
CA GLY A 395 -4.03 29.28 -6.58
C GLY A 395 -4.25 28.89 -5.13
N ASP A 396 -4.68 29.85 -4.31
CA ASP A 396 -4.93 29.64 -2.89
C ASP A 396 -6.27 28.95 -2.63
N ASN A 397 -6.36 28.26 -1.49
CA ASN A 397 -7.55 27.53 -1.02
C ASN A 397 -8.06 26.49 -2.04
N VAL A 398 -7.15 25.90 -2.83
CA VAL A 398 -7.51 24.86 -3.81
C VAL A 398 -7.58 23.50 -3.12
N LYS A 399 -8.60 22.73 -3.49
CA LYS A 399 -8.76 21.34 -3.07
C LYS A 399 -8.51 20.40 -4.24
N VAL A 400 -7.60 19.45 -4.06
CA VAL A 400 -7.26 18.40 -5.03
C VAL A 400 -7.55 17.06 -4.38
N LEU A 401 -8.70 16.47 -4.71
CA LEU A 401 -9.30 15.37 -3.97
C LEU A 401 -9.60 14.17 -4.87
N GLU A 402 -9.32 12.95 -4.43
CA GLU A 402 -9.88 11.73 -5.06
C GLU A 402 -9.57 11.57 -6.56
N ASN A 403 -8.48 12.16 -7.05
CA ASN A 403 -8.15 12.04 -8.47
C ASN A 403 -7.28 10.80 -8.70
N THR A 404 -7.48 10.13 -9.84
CA THR A 404 -6.57 9.10 -10.33
C THR A 404 -5.76 9.69 -11.48
N ILE A 405 -4.44 9.70 -11.33
CA ILE A 405 -3.49 10.28 -12.27
C ILE A 405 -2.49 9.21 -12.69
N THR A 406 -2.29 9.03 -13.99
CA THR A 406 -1.26 8.10 -14.48
C THR A 406 -0.54 8.60 -15.72
N ASN A 407 0.76 8.33 -15.82
CA ASN A 407 1.64 8.75 -16.91
C ASN A 407 1.82 10.27 -17.03
N ALA A 408 3.00 10.74 -16.63
CA ALA A 408 3.42 12.13 -16.83
C ALA A 408 4.88 12.22 -17.28
N GLY A 409 5.19 13.15 -18.18
CA GLY A 409 6.56 13.36 -18.68
C GLY A 409 7.52 13.80 -17.57
N ARG A 410 7.11 14.76 -16.74
CA ARG A 410 7.86 15.24 -15.58
C ARG A 410 7.16 14.97 -14.25
N ASP A 411 6.33 15.89 -13.76
CA ASP A 411 5.74 15.82 -12.42
C ASP A 411 4.42 15.04 -12.43
N GLY A 412 4.12 14.28 -11.38
CA GLY A 412 2.79 13.65 -11.23
C GLY A 412 1.70 14.68 -10.91
N MET A 413 2.00 15.65 -10.05
CA MET A 413 1.18 16.83 -9.78
C MET A 413 1.99 17.97 -9.16
N TYR A 414 1.49 19.20 -9.30
CA TYR A 414 2.09 20.41 -8.76
C TYR A 414 1.07 21.31 -8.05
N VAL A 415 1.29 21.56 -6.75
CA VAL A 415 0.44 22.44 -5.93
C VAL A 415 1.29 23.36 -5.06
N ALA A 416 1.29 24.65 -5.38
CA ALA A 416 2.13 25.66 -4.72
C ALA A 416 1.35 26.86 -4.12
N GLY A 417 0.02 26.84 -4.21
CA GLY A 417 -0.85 27.79 -3.53
C GLY A 417 -0.79 27.65 -2.00
N SER A 418 -1.52 28.50 -1.29
CA SER A 418 -1.59 28.51 0.17
C SER A 418 -2.93 27.95 0.65
N ASN A 419 -2.97 27.38 1.85
CA ASN A 419 -4.17 26.76 2.46
C ASN A 419 -4.82 25.70 1.56
N CYS A 420 -4.01 25.00 0.77
CA CYS A 420 -4.49 23.95 -0.13
C CYS A 420 -4.59 22.60 0.59
N GLU A 421 -5.53 21.78 0.13
CA GLU A 421 -5.75 20.41 0.60
C GLU A 421 -5.53 19.45 -0.57
N ILE A 422 -4.61 18.50 -0.41
CA ILE A 422 -4.25 17.49 -1.41
C ILE A 422 -4.49 16.14 -0.75
N ALA A 423 -5.61 15.50 -1.08
CA ALA A 423 -6.01 14.29 -0.35
C ALA A 423 -6.66 13.21 -1.19
N TYR A 424 -6.41 11.95 -0.81
CA TYR A 424 -7.04 10.79 -1.44
C TYR A 424 -6.75 10.66 -2.94
N ASN A 425 -5.66 11.24 -3.44
CA ASN A 425 -5.27 11.09 -4.84
C ASN A 425 -4.40 9.86 -5.04
N ASP A 426 -4.64 9.13 -6.11
CA ASP A 426 -3.79 8.05 -6.62
C ASP A 426 -2.99 8.62 -7.81
N VAL A 427 -1.67 8.68 -7.68
CA VAL A 427 -0.78 9.26 -8.70
C VAL A 427 0.36 8.29 -8.98
N SER A 428 0.47 7.88 -10.24
CA SER A 428 1.46 6.90 -10.66
C SER A 428 2.16 7.22 -11.98
N ASN A 429 3.33 6.58 -12.21
CA ASN A 429 4.03 6.60 -13.49
C ASN A 429 4.42 8.00 -13.99
N SER A 430 4.85 8.90 -13.10
CA SER A 430 5.46 10.19 -13.50
C SER A 430 6.94 10.03 -13.88
N GLN A 431 7.61 11.12 -14.28
CA GLN A 431 9.01 11.16 -14.72
C GLN A 431 9.31 10.24 -15.90
N LYS A 432 8.40 10.11 -16.86
CA LYS A 432 8.61 9.23 -18.03
C LYS A 432 9.59 9.80 -19.05
N ILE A 433 9.82 11.12 -19.04
CA ILE A 433 10.75 11.83 -19.95
C ILE A 433 11.84 12.54 -19.14
N ASN A 434 11.48 13.13 -18.01
CA ASN A 434 12.39 13.96 -17.21
C ASN A 434 12.86 13.25 -15.94
N SER A 435 13.77 13.92 -15.24
CA SER A 435 14.26 13.55 -13.92
C SER A 435 14.32 14.79 -13.02
N ASP A 436 14.68 14.60 -11.75
CA ASP A 436 14.75 15.67 -10.75
C ASP A 436 13.40 16.33 -10.50
N SER A 437 12.41 15.48 -10.23
CA SER A 437 11.10 15.90 -9.74
C SER A 437 10.43 14.81 -8.91
N GLY A 438 9.17 15.02 -8.52
CA GLY A 438 8.41 14.11 -7.66
C GLY A 438 7.05 13.71 -8.23
N VAL A 439 6.51 12.61 -7.73
CA VAL A 439 5.10 12.24 -7.96
C VAL A 439 4.21 13.38 -7.45
N PHE A 440 4.49 13.88 -6.25
CA PHE A 440 4.10 15.22 -5.81
C PHE A 440 5.30 16.16 -5.87
N TYR A 441 5.15 17.32 -6.50
CA TYR A 441 6.21 18.31 -6.62
C TYR A 441 5.72 19.72 -6.28
N THR A 442 6.54 20.50 -5.58
CA THR A 442 6.30 21.94 -5.38
C THR A 442 7.62 22.67 -5.17
N VAL A 443 7.63 23.97 -5.45
CA VAL A 443 8.70 24.90 -5.05
C VAL A 443 8.11 25.96 -4.14
N GLY A 444 8.92 26.49 -3.22
CA GLY A 444 8.47 27.47 -2.25
C GLY A 444 9.11 28.84 -2.38
N ASN A 445 8.73 29.69 -1.44
CA ASN A 445 9.22 31.05 -1.30
C ASN A 445 9.28 31.42 0.20
N ALA A 446 9.32 32.72 0.51
CA ALA A 446 9.41 33.15 1.91
C ALA A 446 8.17 32.83 2.75
N SER A 447 7.01 32.60 2.13
CA SER A 447 5.72 32.45 2.82
C SER A 447 5.47 31.02 3.30
N LEU A 448 4.93 30.89 4.51
CA LEU A 448 4.33 29.64 4.99
C LEU A 448 3.06 29.35 4.19
N LYS A 449 2.99 28.17 3.57
CA LYS A 449 1.88 27.79 2.69
C LYS A 449 0.68 27.27 3.46
N ASN A 450 0.87 26.67 4.63
CA ASN A 450 -0.18 26.01 5.41
C ASN A 450 -0.96 24.96 4.58
N ASN A 451 -0.23 24.20 3.76
CA ASN A 451 -0.83 23.17 2.91
C ASN A 451 -0.86 21.82 3.63
N LYS A 452 -1.90 21.03 3.35
CA LYS A 452 -2.04 19.67 3.86
C LYS A 452 -1.99 18.68 2.71
N ILE A 453 -1.09 17.71 2.81
CA ILE A 453 -0.92 16.62 1.85
C ILE A 453 -1.17 15.33 2.61
N HIS A 454 -2.31 14.66 2.38
CA HIS A 454 -2.63 13.47 3.17
C HIS A 454 -3.46 12.39 2.50
N HIS A 455 -3.30 11.15 2.97
CA HIS A 455 -4.07 10.01 2.46
C HIS A 455 -3.92 9.81 0.94
N ASN A 456 -2.79 10.20 0.36
CA ASN A 456 -2.52 9.98 -1.06
C ASN A 456 -1.70 8.71 -1.27
N TRP A 457 -1.86 8.11 -2.44
CA TRP A 457 -1.00 7.06 -2.97
C TRP A 457 -0.11 7.68 -4.06
N PHE A 458 1.20 7.67 -3.83
CA PHE A 458 2.20 8.22 -4.74
C PHE A 458 3.22 7.16 -5.13
N HIS A 459 3.17 6.65 -6.35
CA HIS A 459 3.87 5.40 -6.63
C HIS A 459 4.33 5.14 -8.07
N ASP A 460 5.10 4.06 -8.22
CA ASP A 460 5.55 3.50 -9.50
C ASP A 460 6.14 4.58 -10.43
N ALA A 461 7.11 5.33 -9.93
CA ALA A 461 7.75 6.41 -10.67
C ALA A 461 9.25 6.15 -10.79
N THR A 462 9.76 6.12 -12.02
CA THR A 462 11.17 5.88 -12.31
C THR A 462 11.62 6.79 -13.43
N ALA A 463 12.69 7.55 -13.19
CA ALA A 463 13.26 8.42 -14.22
C ALA A 463 13.95 7.60 -15.32
N PRO A 464 14.03 8.09 -16.57
CA PRO A 464 14.55 7.32 -17.69
C PRO A 464 16.05 7.09 -17.57
N SER A 465 16.56 5.97 -18.09
CA SER A 465 17.98 5.58 -17.94
C SER A 465 18.97 6.60 -18.52
N TYR A 466 18.58 7.39 -19.53
CA TYR A 466 19.43 8.44 -20.10
C TYR A 466 19.64 9.64 -19.17
N SER A 467 18.85 9.75 -18.10
CA SER A 467 18.82 10.93 -17.22
C SER A 467 19.75 10.86 -16.01
N HIS A 468 20.46 9.73 -15.85
CA HIS A 468 21.33 9.48 -14.71
C HIS A 468 22.48 8.53 -15.07
N ASN A 469 23.48 8.42 -14.19
CA ASN A 469 24.49 7.38 -14.32
C ASN A 469 23.86 6.02 -13.96
N PRO A 470 24.15 4.91 -14.64
CA PRO A 470 23.60 3.60 -14.29
C PRO A 470 23.89 3.11 -12.86
N ASN A 471 24.87 3.72 -12.18
CA ASN A 471 25.20 3.41 -10.78
C ASN A 471 24.49 4.33 -9.77
N ASP A 472 23.78 5.36 -10.24
CA ASP A 472 23.00 6.28 -9.42
C ASP A 472 21.50 5.92 -9.52
N PRO A 473 20.68 6.18 -8.48
CA PRO A 473 19.24 6.09 -8.63
C PRO A 473 18.73 7.15 -9.62
N GLY A 474 17.79 6.76 -10.49
CA GLY A 474 17.04 7.73 -11.29
C GLY A 474 16.23 8.66 -10.39
N LYS A 475 16.34 9.98 -10.57
CA LYS A 475 15.73 10.96 -9.66
C LYS A 475 14.22 11.14 -9.88
N ALA A 476 13.43 10.21 -9.36
CA ALA A 476 11.98 10.33 -9.21
C ALA A 476 11.66 10.16 -7.73
N ALA A 477 11.31 11.28 -7.06
CA ALA A 477 10.93 11.29 -5.65
C ALA A 477 9.44 10.99 -5.48
N GLY A 478 9.03 10.52 -4.30
CA GLY A 478 7.62 10.43 -3.94
C GLY A 478 7.01 11.81 -3.73
N ILE A 479 7.43 12.46 -2.64
CA ILE A 479 7.00 13.81 -2.26
C ILE A 479 8.22 14.73 -2.26
N TYR A 480 8.23 15.68 -3.20
CA TYR A 480 9.33 16.62 -3.36
C TYR A 480 8.87 18.03 -3.00
N LEU A 481 9.25 18.46 -1.80
CA LEU A 481 9.12 19.83 -1.32
C LEU A 481 10.43 20.56 -1.65
N ASP A 482 10.55 20.93 -2.94
CA ASP A 482 11.77 21.50 -3.50
C ASP A 482 12.01 22.93 -2.96
N ASN A 483 13.12 23.51 -3.37
CA ASN A 483 13.67 24.81 -3.04
C ASN A 483 12.73 25.76 -2.28
N ASN A 484 13.05 25.97 -1.00
CA ASN A 484 12.43 26.96 -0.12
C ASN A 484 10.92 26.73 0.17
N SER A 485 10.43 25.50 0.12
CA SER A 485 9.08 25.11 0.58
C SER A 485 8.90 25.30 2.08
N LYS A 486 7.78 25.90 2.49
CA LYS A 486 7.52 26.20 3.90
C LYS A 486 6.07 26.00 4.31
N GLY A 487 5.85 25.51 5.53
CA GLY A 487 4.52 25.37 6.11
C GLY A 487 3.69 24.26 5.43
N TYR A 488 4.23 23.05 5.37
CA TYR A 488 3.52 21.88 4.83
C TYR A 488 3.33 20.85 5.95
N THR A 489 2.11 20.35 6.08
CA THR A 489 1.82 19.15 6.90
C THR A 489 1.55 17.99 5.96
N VAL A 490 2.44 17.00 5.98
CA VAL A 490 2.44 15.81 5.13
C VAL A 490 2.13 14.60 6.00
N HIS A 491 0.95 14.00 5.87
CA HIS A 491 0.56 12.90 6.75
C HIS A 491 -0.27 11.81 6.13
N HIS A 492 -0.16 10.57 6.60
CA HIS A 492 -0.97 9.44 6.13
C HIS A 492 -0.84 9.18 4.61
N ASN A 493 0.24 9.61 3.97
CA ASN A 493 0.50 9.24 2.58
C ASN A 493 1.21 7.90 2.52
N VAL A 494 1.00 7.18 1.44
CA VAL A 494 1.75 5.96 1.10
C VAL A 494 2.54 6.24 -0.16
N VAL A 495 3.85 6.09 -0.07
CA VAL A 495 4.78 6.26 -1.18
C VAL A 495 5.42 4.91 -1.48
N TRP A 496 5.33 4.41 -2.72
CA TRP A 496 6.02 3.16 -3.04
C TRP A 496 6.56 3.02 -4.46
N ASN A 497 7.56 2.15 -4.63
CA ASN A 497 8.20 1.86 -5.93
C ASN A 497 8.64 3.14 -6.68
N VAL A 498 9.22 4.10 -5.95
CA VAL A 498 9.85 5.28 -6.56
C VAL A 498 11.36 5.12 -6.59
N SER A 499 12.00 5.50 -7.70
CA SER A 499 13.41 5.14 -7.95
C SER A 499 14.43 5.92 -7.13
N TRP A 500 14.05 7.00 -6.45
CA TRP A 500 14.93 7.82 -5.61
C TRP A 500 14.47 7.85 -4.14
N SER A 501 14.08 9.01 -3.63
CA SER A 501 13.70 9.21 -2.24
C SER A 501 12.18 9.20 -2.04
N GLY A 502 11.73 8.71 -0.89
CA GLY A 502 10.33 8.88 -0.50
C GLY A 502 10.01 10.37 -0.29
N TYR A 503 10.87 11.07 0.45
CA TYR A 503 10.85 12.53 0.60
C TYR A 503 12.09 13.19 0.03
N GLN A 504 11.88 14.29 -0.67
CA GLN A 504 12.96 15.17 -1.12
C GLN A 504 12.74 16.59 -0.64
N VAL A 505 13.76 17.19 -0.01
CA VAL A 505 13.72 18.59 0.44
C VAL A 505 15.01 19.34 0.10
N ASN A 506 14.91 20.53 -0.50
CA ASN A 506 16.07 21.33 -0.91
C ASN A 506 16.08 22.77 -0.37
N TRP A 507 17.28 23.27 -0.10
CA TRP A 507 17.59 24.64 0.33
C TRP A 507 16.83 25.04 1.60
N ASN A 508 16.28 26.26 1.68
CA ASN A 508 15.72 26.85 2.91
C ASN A 508 14.29 26.36 3.21
N ASN A 509 14.16 25.08 3.49
CA ASN A 509 12.91 24.44 3.87
C ASN A 509 12.66 24.54 5.37
N THR A 510 11.50 25.09 5.76
CA THR A 510 11.16 25.34 7.17
C THR A 510 9.69 25.03 7.48
N ASN A 511 9.40 24.67 8.73
CA ASN A 511 8.03 24.36 9.17
C ASN A 511 7.39 23.24 8.33
N LEU A 512 8.17 22.20 8.05
CA LEU A 512 7.70 20.98 7.40
C LEU A 512 7.41 19.91 8.44
N ASP A 513 6.17 19.43 8.49
CA ASP A 513 5.72 18.41 9.43
C ASP A 513 5.38 17.12 8.66
N PHE A 514 6.21 16.08 8.77
CA PHE A 514 5.99 14.77 8.17
C PHE A 514 5.53 13.76 9.22
N PHE A 515 4.24 13.39 9.24
CA PHE A 515 3.65 12.56 10.28
C PHE A 515 2.94 11.31 9.74
N HIS A 516 3.15 10.14 10.34
CA HIS A 516 2.33 8.96 10.04
C HIS A 516 2.27 8.62 8.55
N ASN A 517 3.37 8.64 7.82
CA ASN A 517 3.39 8.21 6.42
C ASN A 517 4.11 6.87 6.28
N THR A 518 3.83 6.17 5.18
CA THR A 518 4.42 4.88 4.84
C THR A 518 5.23 4.99 3.56
N ILE A 519 6.50 4.62 3.61
CA ILE A 519 7.41 4.60 2.47
C ILE A 519 7.84 3.14 2.23
N TRP A 520 7.65 2.63 1.02
CA TRP A 520 7.89 1.23 0.71
C TRP A 520 8.59 1.05 -0.64
N ASN A 521 9.68 0.29 -0.69
CA ASN A 521 10.43 0.03 -1.92
C ASN A 521 10.91 1.31 -2.63
N THR A 522 11.38 2.27 -1.85
CA THR A 522 12.11 3.43 -2.37
C THR A 522 13.61 3.20 -2.19
N GLU A 523 14.45 3.93 -2.92
CA GLU A 523 15.89 3.75 -2.74
C GLU A 523 16.35 4.23 -1.35
N ARG A 524 15.72 5.29 -0.81
CA ARG A 524 15.84 5.77 0.58
C ARG A 524 14.54 6.42 1.09
N ALA A 525 14.38 6.52 2.41
CA ALA A 525 13.24 7.18 3.03
C ALA A 525 13.21 8.67 2.68
N MET A 526 14.34 9.38 2.86
CA MET A 526 14.44 10.80 2.57
C MET A 526 15.84 11.17 2.06
N ASP A 527 15.92 12.25 1.27
CA ASP A 527 17.17 12.94 0.95
C ASP A 527 17.02 14.45 1.09
N SER A 528 18.15 15.14 1.20
CA SER A 528 18.16 16.60 1.24
C SER A 528 19.36 17.24 0.55
N TRP A 529 19.11 18.29 -0.24
CA TRP A 529 20.15 19.16 -0.76
C TRP A 529 20.09 20.56 -0.15
N VAL A 530 20.84 20.76 0.92
CA VAL A 530 20.78 22.01 1.71
C VAL A 530 21.46 23.20 1.03
N ASN A 531 22.55 22.97 0.28
CA ASN A 531 23.28 23.99 -0.49
C ASN A 531 23.66 25.26 0.31
N GLY A 532 24.01 25.09 1.60
CA GLY A 532 24.42 26.20 2.49
C GLY A 532 23.27 27.06 3.03
N TYR A 533 22.00 26.68 2.80
CA TYR A 533 20.84 27.34 3.39
C TYR A 533 20.46 26.72 4.75
N PRO A 534 19.82 27.46 5.68
CA PRO A 534 19.31 26.85 6.90
C PRO A 534 18.06 26.00 6.62
N GLN A 535 17.87 24.91 7.35
CA GLN A 535 16.60 24.21 7.46
C GLN A 535 16.24 24.18 8.94
N GLU A 536 15.06 24.69 9.32
CA GLU A 536 14.67 24.82 10.72
C GLU A 536 13.19 24.55 10.94
N ASN A 537 12.84 24.18 12.17
CA ASN A 537 11.46 23.92 12.59
C ASN A 537 10.78 22.80 11.79
N ASN A 538 11.54 21.83 11.29
CA ASN A 538 11.00 20.69 10.57
C ASN A 538 10.93 19.46 11.49
N LYS A 539 9.92 18.61 11.27
CA LYS A 539 9.65 17.43 12.09
C LYS A 539 9.36 16.21 11.23
N ILE A 540 9.85 15.06 11.66
CA ILE A 540 9.58 13.75 11.06
C ILE A 540 9.20 12.81 12.19
N TYR A 541 7.90 12.56 12.37
CA TYR A 541 7.40 11.73 13.47
C TYR A 541 6.52 10.57 12.99
N ASN A 542 6.63 9.42 13.66
CA ASN A 542 5.70 8.29 13.51
C ASN A 542 5.60 7.71 12.08
N ASN A 543 6.62 7.90 11.25
CA ASN A 543 6.65 7.38 9.88
C ASN A 543 7.31 6.00 9.81
N TYR A 544 6.99 5.26 8.75
CA TYR A 544 7.61 3.98 8.43
C TYR A 544 8.36 4.06 7.09
N SER A 545 9.54 3.43 7.04
CA SER A 545 10.21 3.07 5.78
C SER A 545 10.74 1.64 5.84
N ASN A 546 10.78 0.93 4.71
CA ASN A 546 11.51 -0.34 4.66
C ASN A 546 13.01 -0.20 4.35
N LYS A 547 13.45 0.99 3.93
CA LYS A 547 14.84 1.25 3.52
C LYS A 547 15.27 2.72 3.71
N GLY A 548 16.54 2.92 4.06
CA GLY A 548 17.21 4.23 4.06
C GLY A 548 16.87 5.12 5.25
N ASP A 549 17.72 6.12 5.49
CA ASP A 549 17.64 7.03 6.65
C ASP A 549 16.68 8.21 6.41
N TRP A 550 16.16 8.80 7.49
CA TRP A 550 15.19 9.90 7.46
C TRP A 550 15.78 11.29 7.23
N HIS A 551 17.09 11.51 7.44
CA HIS A 551 17.71 12.79 7.10
C HIS A 551 19.22 12.65 6.92
N THR A 552 19.75 13.29 5.88
CA THR A 552 21.16 13.27 5.47
C THR A 552 21.79 14.67 5.40
N GLY A 553 21.10 15.72 5.87
CA GLY A 553 21.57 17.11 5.79
C GLY A 553 22.68 17.49 6.79
N ASN A 554 22.84 18.77 7.13
CA ASN A 554 23.98 19.26 7.93
C ASN A 554 23.95 18.85 9.41
N GLY A 555 22.96 18.05 9.83
CA GLY A 555 22.91 17.42 11.15
C GLY A 555 21.51 17.41 11.76
N PRO A 556 21.38 16.91 13.00
CA PRO A 556 20.09 16.70 13.67
C PRO A 556 19.38 17.99 14.10
N GLN A 557 19.96 19.18 13.84
CA GLN A 557 19.29 20.45 14.13
C GLN A 557 18.31 20.87 13.03
N GLU A 558 18.40 20.27 11.84
CA GLU A 558 17.55 20.63 10.69
C GLU A 558 16.15 20.00 10.75
N PHE A 559 16.08 18.81 11.34
CA PHE A 559 14.85 18.05 11.56
C PHE A 559 14.83 17.45 12.96
N ASP A 560 13.71 17.65 13.67
CA ASP A 560 13.40 16.88 14.86
C ASP A 560 12.77 15.54 14.44
N ILE A 561 13.48 14.44 14.71
CA ILE A 561 13.13 13.11 14.22
C ILE A 561 12.81 12.22 15.43
N GLN A 562 11.57 11.73 15.51
CA GLN A 562 11.10 10.95 16.67
C GLN A 562 10.23 9.77 16.24
N ASN A 563 10.42 8.62 16.88
CA ASN A 563 9.53 7.46 16.76
C ASN A 563 9.24 7.06 15.31
N ASN A 564 10.24 7.08 14.42
CA ASN A 564 10.09 6.51 13.08
C ASN A 564 10.72 5.12 13.05
N ILE A 565 10.15 4.21 12.27
CA ILE A 565 10.66 2.84 12.12
C ILE A 565 11.28 2.68 10.75
N ILE A 566 12.48 2.08 10.71
CA ILE A 566 13.09 1.54 9.49
C ILE A 566 13.28 0.04 9.69
N ALA A 567 12.47 -0.78 9.00
CA ALA A 567 12.53 -2.23 9.14
C ALA A 567 12.33 -2.95 7.80
N ASN A 568 13.21 -3.91 7.51
CA ASN A 568 13.26 -4.58 6.21
C ASN A 568 12.24 -5.73 6.07
N THR A 569 11.74 -6.27 7.18
CA THR A 569 10.68 -7.28 7.21
C THR A 569 9.34 -6.62 6.97
N THR A 570 8.52 -7.19 6.08
CA THR A 570 7.21 -6.60 5.76
C THR A 570 6.29 -6.58 6.99
N PRO A 571 5.87 -5.38 7.48
CA PRO A 571 4.97 -5.24 8.61
C PRO A 571 3.48 -5.20 8.20
N PHE A 572 3.21 -5.31 6.91
CA PHE A 572 1.89 -5.11 6.32
C PHE A 572 1.22 -6.44 5.94
N GLU A 573 -0.10 -6.40 5.80
CA GLU A 573 -0.91 -7.57 5.41
C GLU A 573 -0.59 -8.06 4.00
N ASP A 574 -0.61 -7.17 3.00
CA ASP A 574 -0.37 -7.54 1.59
C ASP A 574 0.03 -6.32 0.73
N PRO A 575 1.26 -5.81 0.86
CA PRO A 575 1.70 -4.62 0.13
C PRO A 575 1.79 -4.86 -1.38
N ALA A 576 1.91 -6.11 -1.84
CA ALA A 576 1.92 -6.43 -3.27
C ALA A 576 0.57 -6.16 -3.95
N ASN A 577 -0.53 -6.21 -3.18
CA ASN A 577 -1.88 -5.85 -3.63
C ASN A 577 -2.37 -4.53 -3.02
N MET A 578 -1.45 -3.60 -2.75
CA MET A 578 -1.74 -2.26 -2.22
C MET A 578 -2.49 -2.31 -0.87
N ASN A 579 -2.23 -3.33 -0.05
CA ASN A 579 -2.71 -3.39 1.33
C ASN A 579 -1.57 -3.11 2.31
N PHE A 580 -1.43 -1.84 2.70
CA PHE A 580 -0.45 -1.37 3.68
C PHE A 580 -1.02 -1.29 5.10
N MET A 581 -2.14 -1.96 5.38
CA MET A 581 -2.62 -2.14 6.75
C MET A 581 -1.60 -2.97 7.56
N PRO A 582 -1.25 -2.58 8.80
CA PRO A 582 -0.42 -3.43 9.65
C PRO A 582 -1.03 -4.84 9.83
N LYS A 583 -0.20 -5.87 9.72
CA LYS A 583 -0.63 -7.25 10.01
C LYS A 583 -0.67 -7.50 11.52
N SER A 584 -1.40 -8.52 11.99
CA SER A 584 -1.37 -8.90 13.41
C SER A 584 0.07 -9.20 13.88
N GLY A 585 0.40 -8.73 15.09
CA GLY A 585 1.76 -8.81 15.65
C GLY A 585 2.80 -7.91 14.98
N SER A 586 2.37 -6.98 14.11
CA SER A 586 3.28 -6.00 13.50
C SER A 586 3.88 -5.07 14.55
N GLU A 587 5.16 -4.75 14.40
CA GLU A 587 5.88 -3.79 15.24
C GLU A 587 5.40 -2.34 15.08
N LEU A 588 4.51 -2.08 14.12
CA LEU A 588 3.93 -0.76 13.89
C LEU A 588 2.74 -0.48 14.82
N ILE A 589 2.12 -1.53 15.35
CA ILE A 589 0.90 -1.44 16.15
C ILE A 589 1.21 -0.82 17.51
N ASP A 590 0.43 0.18 17.94
CA ASP A 590 0.57 0.86 19.24
C ASP A 590 1.99 1.45 19.49
N ALA A 591 2.77 1.70 18.44
CA ALA A 591 4.18 2.05 18.55
C ALA A 591 4.45 3.57 18.39
N ALA A 592 3.46 4.35 17.99
CA ALA A 592 3.62 5.78 17.76
C ALA A 592 3.43 6.60 19.04
N SER A 593 4.12 7.75 19.14
CA SER A 593 3.84 8.71 20.21
C SER A 593 2.74 9.69 19.81
N ILE A 594 1.98 10.17 20.80
CA ILE A 594 1.00 11.25 20.58
C ILE A 594 1.73 12.53 20.18
N ILE A 595 1.35 13.12 19.04
CA ILE A 595 1.92 14.37 18.54
C ILE A 595 1.08 15.55 19.06
N SER A 596 1.67 16.43 19.87
CA SER A 596 0.97 17.60 20.39
C SER A 596 0.45 18.51 19.27
N GLY A 597 -0.85 18.81 19.27
CA GLY A 597 -1.50 19.65 18.27
C GLY A 597 -1.90 18.92 16.98
N PHE A 598 -1.65 17.61 16.88
CA PHE A 598 -2.07 16.77 15.76
C PHE A 598 -2.87 15.57 16.30
N ASN A 599 -4.20 15.62 16.14
CA ASN A 599 -5.07 14.56 16.61
C ASN A 599 -5.15 13.43 15.58
N LYS A 600 -4.80 12.21 15.99
CA LYS A 600 -4.99 10.97 15.23
C LYS A 600 -5.84 10.04 16.09
N PRO A 601 -7.06 9.68 15.68
CA PRO A 601 -7.82 8.62 16.33
C PRO A 601 -7.09 7.28 16.18
N PHE A 602 -7.12 6.46 17.22
CA PHE A 602 -6.46 5.14 17.25
C PHE A 602 -7.26 4.16 18.10
N GLN A 603 -6.99 2.87 17.92
CA GLN A 603 -7.54 1.78 18.72
C GLN A 603 -6.41 0.99 19.35
N GLY A 604 -6.43 0.87 20.67
CA GLY A 604 -5.33 0.26 21.42
C GLY A 604 -4.75 1.21 22.45
N SER A 605 -3.47 1.03 22.76
CA SER A 605 -2.76 1.79 23.78
C SER A 605 -2.07 3.05 23.24
N ALA A 606 -1.79 3.13 21.95
CA ALA A 606 -1.22 4.30 21.28
C ALA A 606 -1.53 4.27 19.77
N PRO A 607 -1.28 5.34 19.00
CA PRO A 607 -1.46 5.27 17.55
C PRO A 607 -0.45 4.33 16.89
N ASP A 608 -0.77 3.89 15.68
CA ASP A 608 0.16 3.11 14.86
C ASP A 608 1.18 3.98 14.12
N ILE A 609 2.35 3.41 13.88
CA ILE A 609 3.39 3.96 13.01
C ILE A 609 2.98 3.77 11.54
N GLY A 610 3.18 4.80 10.72
CA GLY A 610 2.82 4.76 9.31
C GLY A 610 1.40 5.26 9.03
N ALA A 611 0.93 5.00 7.82
CA ALA A 611 -0.21 5.69 7.21
C ALA A 611 -1.57 5.08 7.52
N TYR A 612 -1.56 3.86 8.05
CA TYR A 612 -2.75 3.11 8.41
C TYR A 612 -2.73 2.83 9.91
N GLU A 613 -3.94 2.83 10.47
CA GLU A 613 -4.21 2.41 11.83
C GLU A 613 -4.83 1.02 11.80
N LYS A 614 -4.29 0.06 12.54
CA LYS A 614 -4.90 -1.26 12.69
C LYS A 614 -6.29 -1.10 13.29
N PHE A 615 -7.25 -1.82 12.72
CA PHE A 615 -8.68 -1.65 13.01
C PHE A 615 -9.23 -0.26 12.63
N GLY A 616 -8.44 0.62 12.03
CA GLY A 616 -8.93 1.85 11.41
C GLY A 616 -9.62 1.58 10.08
N THR A 617 -10.08 2.66 9.45
CA THR A 617 -10.56 2.57 8.07
C THR A 617 -9.40 2.22 7.15
N ARG A 618 -9.54 1.14 6.39
CA ARG A 618 -8.65 0.86 5.25
C ARG A 618 -8.99 1.81 4.11
N TRP A 619 -8.56 3.06 4.27
CA TRP A 619 -8.76 4.09 3.27
C TRP A 619 -8.03 3.73 1.96
N THR A 620 -8.59 4.19 0.85
CA THR A 620 -8.00 4.03 -0.49
C THR A 620 -7.92 5.39 -1.18
N ALA A 621 -7.21 5.47 -2.29
CA ALA A 621 -7.06 6.69 -3.07
C ALA A 621 -7.65 6.56 -4.49
N GLY A 622 -7.80 7.68 -5.19
CA GLY A 622 -8.34 7.75 -6.56
C GLY A 622 -9.85 7.99 -6.65
N VAL A 623 -10.42 7.82 -7.84
CA VAL A 623 -11.83 8.17 -8.20
C VAL A 623 -12.90 7.43 -7.37
N ASN A 624 -12.52 6.42 -6.60
CA ASN A 624 -13.39 5.69 -5.69
C ASN A 624 -12.78 5.56 -4.28
N ALA A 625 -12.04 6.57 -3.85
CA ALA A 625 -11.39 6.59 -2.55
C ALA A 625 -12.38 6.33 -1.41
N ILE A 626 -12.03 5.36 -0.56
CA ILE A 626 -12.65 5.20 0.75
C ILE A 626 -11.93 6.18 1.66
N LYS A 627 -12.65 7.18 2.18
CA LYS A 627 -12.06 8.14 3.13
C LYS A 627 -11.90 7.53 4.50
N ASP A 628 -10.80 7.86 5.16
CA ASP A 628 -10.64 7.55 6.58
C ASP A 628 -11.70 8.32 7.37
N THR A 629 -12.59 7.59 8.05
CA THR A 629 -13.64 8.16 8.89
C THR A 629 -13.07 8.65 10.23
N GLY A 630 -11.82 8.30 10.57
CA GLY A 630 -11.24 8.57 11.88
C GLY A 630 -11.92 7.80 13.02
N GLU A 631 -12.79 6.84 12.68
CA GLU A 631 -13.40 5.93 13.64
C GLU A 631 -12.69 4.60 13.47
N GLY A 632 -11.94 4.18 14.49
CA GLY A 632 -11.50 2.80 14.57
C GLY A 632 -12.73 1.90 14.52
N GLN A 633 -12.78 0.99 13.56
CA GLN A 633 -13.82 -0.02 13.45
C GLN A 633 -13.91 -0.80 14.76
N PRO A 634 -15.13 -1.18 15.18
CA PRO A 634 -15.29 -2.02 16.37
C PRO A 634 -14.47 -3.31 16.18
N ILE A 635 -13.55 -3.56 17.11
CA ILE A 635 -12.77 -4.80 17.11
C ILE A 635 -13.75 -5.94 17.44
N SER A 636 -13.92 -6.91 16.53
CA SER A 636 -14.62 -8.15 16.87
C SER A 636 -13.68 -9.06 17.65
N ILE A 637 -14.25 -9.89 18.52
CA ILE A 637 -13.50 -10.97 19.14
C ILE A 637 -12.79 -11.84 18.08
N LEU A 638 -13.35 -11.98 16.88
CA LEU A 638 -12.79 -12.78 15.80
C LEU A 638 -11.52 -12.18 15.18
N ASP A 639 -11.28 -10.89 15.39
CA ASP A 639 -10.08 -10.19 14.90
C ASP A 639 -8.89 -10.34 15.86
N THR A 640 -9.14 -10.71 17.12
CA THR A 640 -8.12 -10.90 18.17
C THR A 640 -7.51 -12.31 18.10
N GLN A 641 -6.19 -12.39 18.24
CA GLN A 641 -5.46 -13.65 18.46
C GLN A 641 -5.10 -13.83 19.94
N PHE A 642 -5.32 -15.03 20.46
CA PHE A 642 -4.97 -15.38 21.85
C PHE A 642 -3.85 -16.42 21.89
N THR A 643 -2.79 -16.11 22.62
CA THR A 643 -1.78 -17.10 23.04
C THR A 643 -2.19 -17.67 24.39
N ILE A 644 -2.61 -18.93 24.42
CA ILE A 644 -3.00 -19.64 25.64
C ILE A 644 -1.96 -20.70 25.96
N SER A 645 -1.40 -20.65 27.16
CA SER A 645 -0.37 -21.57 27.65
C SER A 645 -0.81 -22.19 28.97
N ALA A 646 -0.59 -23.49 29.13
CA ALA A 646 -0.93 -24.21 30.36
C ALA A 646 0.31 -24.86 30.97
N THR A 647 0.40 -24.84 32.30
CA THR A 647 1.39 -25.61 33.05
C THR A 647 0.69 -26.68 33.89
N THR A 648 1.24 -27.88 33.89
CA THR A 648 0.76 -29.00 34.71
C THR A 648 1.00 -28.69 36.19
N GLU A 649 0.29 -29.38 37.08
CA GLU A 649 0.61 -29.26 38.50
C GLU A 649 2.07 -29.67 38.77
N THR A 650 2.65 -29.06 39.81
CA THR A 650 4.06 -29.27 40.16
C THR A 650 4.34 -30.63 40.78
N CYS A 651 3.34 -31.20 41.44
CA CYS A 651 3.36 -32.48 42.15
C CYS A 651 1.94 -33.05 42.24
N PRO A 652 1.78 -34.38 42.36
CA PRO A 652 0.45 -35.00 42.41
C PRO A 652 -0.43 -34.41 43.52
N ASN A 653 -1.68 -34.12 43.19
CA ASN A 653 -2.70 -33.58 44.10
C ASN A 653 -2.37 -32.19 44.69
N LYS A 654 -1.52 -31.40 44.02
CA LYS A 654 -1.26 -30.02 44.45
C LYS A 654 -2.29 -29.05 43.93
N ASP A 655 -3.05 -29.42 42.90
CA ASP A 655 -4.07 -28.58 42.31
C ASP A 655 -3.49 -27.19 41.94
N ASN A 656 -2.24 -27.16 41.44
CA ASN A 656 -1.48 -25.93 41.19
C ASN A 656 -0.99 -25.76 39.76
N GLY A 657 -1.71 -26.33 38.80
CA GLY A 657 -1.53 -25.98 37.39
C GLY A 657 -1.92 -24.52 37.14
N THR A 658 -1.44 -23.99 36.02
CA THR A 658 -1.76 -22.61 35.60
C THR A 658 -2.21 -22.54 34.15
N ILE A 659 -3.06 -21.57 33.83
CA ILE A 659 -3.38 -21.17 32.46
C ILE A 659 -3.06 -19.69 32.33
N ASN A 660 -2.20 -19.34 31.38
CA ASN A 660 -1.87 -17.97 31.03
C ASN A 660 -2.40 -17.64 29.64
N ILE A 661 -3.28 -16.64 29.57
CA ILE A 661 -3.92 -16.13 28.36
C ILE A 661 -3.30 -14.76 28.05
N VAL A 662 -2.84 -14.56 26.82
CA VAL A 662 -2.33 -13.29 26.32
C VAL A 662 -3.04 -12.96 25.01
N ALA A 663 -3.72 -11.81 24.95
CA ALA A 663 -4.28 -11.28 23.72
C ALA A 663 -3.22 -10.53 22.91
N ASP A 664 -3.31 -10.52 21.58
CA ASP A 664 -2.45 -9.70 20.72
C ASP A 664 -2.85 -8.22 20.71
N VAL A 665 -4.10 -7.91 21.12
CA VAL A 665 -4.64 -6.55 21.23
C VAL A 665 -5.32 -6.38 22.57
N ALA A 666 -5.03 -5.29 23.28
CA ALA A 666 -5.66 -4.96 24.56
C ALA A 666 -7.11 -4.50 24.36
N GLN A 667 -8.08 -5.17 24.98
CA GLN A 667 -9.51 -4.80 25.02
C GLN A 667 -10.13 -5.26 26.35
N ASP A 668 -11.33 -4.80 26.67
CA ASP A 668 -12.05 -5.26 27.86
C ASP A 668 -12.64 -6.67 27.63
N TYR A 669 -11.81 -7.70 27.72
CA TYR A 669 -12.22 -9.08 27.56
C TYR A 669 -12.87 -9.64 28.83
N SER A 670 -13.74 -10.62 28.63
CA SER A 670 -14.21 -11.56 29.65
C SER A 670 -13.93 -12.97 29.18
N VAL A 671 -13.34 -13.81 30.04
CA VAL A 671 -13.24 -15.24 29.82
C VAL A 671 -14.16 -15.98 30.76
N ASN A 672 -15.03 -16.82 30.21
CA ASN A 672 -15.77 -17.80 30.98
C ASN A 672 -14.90 -19.06 31.14
N ILE A 673 -14.55 -19.39 32.38
CA ILE A 673 -13.90 -20.66 32.72
C ILE A 673 -14.82 -21.44 33.67
N ASN A 674 -15.29 -22.61 33.23
CA ASN A 674 -16.19 -23.47 33.99
C ASN A 674 -17.40 -22.73 34.61
N GLY A 675 -17.98 -21.78 33.88
CA GLY A 675 -19.15 -21.01 34.32
C GLY A 675 -18.85 -19.79 35.20
N THR A 676 -17.58 -19.44 35.41
CA THR A 676 -17.18 -18.20 36.11
C THR A 676 -16.53 -17.24 35.12
N ASP A 677 -17.06 -16.01 35.04
CA ASP A 677 -16.51 -14.95 34.21
C ASP A 677 -15.37 -14.21 34.93
N GLN A 678 -14.26 -14.00 34.22
CA GLN A 678 -13.16 -13.16 34.67
C GLN A 678 -12.78 -12.15 33.61
N ASN A 679 -12.66 -10.89 34.03
CA ASN A 679 -12.29 -9.80 33.13
C ASN A 679 -10.77 -9.64 33.06
N PHE A 680 -10.26 -9.36 31.87
CA PHE A 680 -8.85 -9.03 31.67
C PHE A 680 -8.70 -8.10 30.46
N THR A 681 -7.59 -7.35 30.43
CA THR A 681 -7.36 -6.38 29.35
C THR A 681 -6.40 -6.89 28.28
N ASN A 682 -5.24 -7.41 28.70
CA ASN A 682 -4.20 -7.89 27.78
C ASN A 682 -3.73 -9.30 28.14
N GLN A 683 -3.52 -9.54 29.43
CA GLN A 683 -3.06 -10.81 29.95
C GLN A 683 -3.87 -11.21 31.18
N LEU A 684 -4.16 -12.50 31.30
CA LEU A 684 -4.74 -13.12 32.48
C LEU A 684 -3.94 -14.37 32.85
N ASN A 685 -3.52 -14.44 34.12
CA ASN A 685 -2.90 -15.63 34.67
C ASN A 685 -3.87 -16.27 35.68
N LEU A 686 -4.30 -17.50 35.39
CA LEU A 686 -5.13 -18.31 36.25
C LEU A 686 -4.25 -19.33 36.95
N GLU A 687 -4.24 -19.31 38.27
CA GLU A 687 -3.40 -20.16 39.11
C GLU A 687 -4.25 -21.11 39.96
N ASN A 688 -3.61 -22.12 40.55
CA ASN A 688 -4.26 -23.09 41.46
C ASN A 688 -5.39 -23.88 40.79
N LEU A 689 -5.17 -24.26 39.52
CA LEU A 689 -6.07 -25.08 38.75
C LEU A 689 -5.75 -26.57 38.92
N LYS A 690 -6.80 -27.38 39.02
CA LYS A 690 -6.69 -28.84 39.13
C LYS A 690 -6.34 -29.44 37.77
N PRO A 691 -5.76 -30.64 37.72
CA PRO A 691 -5.70 -31.41 36.49
C PRO A 691 -7.11 -31.70 35.96
N ASP A 692 -7.44 -31.11 34.81
CA ASP A 692 -8.72 -31.28 34.10
C ASP A 692 -8.62 -30.69 32.68
N VAL A 693 -9.66 -30.88 31.87
CA VAL A 693 -9.87 -30.17 30.61
C VAL A 693 -10.76 -28.96 30.86
N TYR A 694 -10.22 -27.77 30.59
CA TYR A 694 -10.90 -26.50 30.76
C TYR A 694 -11.41 -25.98 29.41
N GLU A 695 -12.72 -25.74 29.33
CA GLU A 695 -13.32 -24.99 28.24
C GLU A 695 -13.32 -23.50 28.58
N LEU A 696 -12.66 -22.70 27.74
CA LEU A 696 -12.45 -21.27 27.91
C LEU A 696 -13.14 -20.55 26.76
N CYS A 697 -14.19 -19.77 27.03
CA CYS A 697 -14.79 -18.91 26.01
C CYS A 697 -14.45 -17.45 26.32
N ILE A 698 -13.70 -16.82 25.43
CA ILE A 698 -13.28 -15.42 25.56
C ILE A 698 -14.21 -14.56 24.69
N SER A 699 -14.75 -13.49 25.24
CA SER A 699 -15.55 -12.47 24.54
C SER A 699 -15.04 -11.08 24.87
N ILE A 700 -15.40 -10.10 24.03
CA ILE A 700 -15.28 -8.68 24.41
C ILE A 700 -16.53 -8.33 25.24
N ASN A 701 -16.36 -7.57 26.33
CA ASN A 701 -17.49 -7.15 27.17
C ASN A 701 -18.54 -6.41 26.34
N ASP A 702 -19.81 -6.64 26.67
CA ASP A 702 -20.98 -6.11 25.95
C ASP A 702 -21.14 -6.62 24.49
N ASN A 703 -20.38 -7.64 24.06
CA ASN A 703 -20.52 -8.31 22.77
C ASN A 703 -20.92 -9.80 22.95
N PRO A 704 -21.93 -10.32 22.22
CA PRO A 704 -22.34 -11.72 22.32
C PRO A 704 -21.41 -12.73 21.63
N GLU A 705 -20.49 -12.29 20.77
CA GLU A 705 -19.55 -13.19 20.08
C GLU A 705 -18.41 -13.63 21.01
N SER A 706 -17.99 -14.90 20.89
CA SER A 706 -16.87 -15.45 21.66
C SER A 706 -16.01 -16.41 20.85
N GLN A 707 -14.73 -16.54 21.22
CA GLN A 707 -13.83 -17.60 20.79
C GLN A 707 -13.64 -18.61 21.92
N CYS A 708 -13.92 -19.88 21.66
CA CYS A 708 -13.82 -20.95 22.65
C CYS A 708 -12.63 -21.88 22.40
N PHE A 709 -11.92 -22.24 23.46
CA PHE A 709 -10.72 -23.07 23.45
C PHE A 709 -10.82 -24.18 24.49
N SER A 710 -10.28 -25.36 24.17
CA SER A 710 -10.19 -26.50 25.08
C SER A 710 -8.74 -26.71 25.48
N ILE A 711 -8.42 -26.58 26.78
CA ILE A 711 -7.06 -26.62 27.31
C ILE A 711 -6.95 -27.66 28.41
N GLU A 712 -6.01 -28.60 28.28
CA GLU A 712 -5.77 -29.66 29.25
C GLU A 712 -4.66 -29.27 30.23
N ILE A 713 -4.95 -29.33 31.53
CA ILE A 713 -3.94 -29.37 32.60
C ILE A 713 -3.76 -30.84 32.99
N LYS A 714 -2.55 -31.38 32.79
CA LYS A 714 -2.25 -32.78 33.13
C LYS A 714 -1.91 -32.94 34.60
N GLU A 715 -2.18 -34.13 35.13
CA GLU A 715 -1.71 -34.57 36.44
C GLU A 715 -0.18 -34.61 36.46
N ALA A 716 0.42 -34.34 37.63
CA ALA A 716 1.84 -34.53 37.81
C ALA A 716 2.19 -36.02 37.87
N THR A 717 3.38 -36.33 37.38
CA THR A 717 3.92 -37.69 37.38
C THR A 717 4.04 -38.24 38.81
N GLN A 718 3.52 -39.45 39.04
CA GLN A 718 3.69 -40.20 40.29
C GLN A 718 4.75 -41.29 40.10
N LEU A 719 5.58 -41.55 41.12
CA LEU A 719 6.63 -42.57 41.04
C LEU A 719 6.00 -43.96 40.86
N PHE A 720 6.32 -44.63 39.76
CA PHE A 720 5.82 -45.97 39.43
C PHE A 720 6.95 -46.87 38.95
N SER A 721 6.98 -48.12 39.44
CA SER A 721 8.00 -49.11 39.05
C SER A 721 7.44 -50.53 39.01
N ASN A 722 8.02 -51.35 38.13
CA ASN A 722 7.81 -52.80 38.12
C ASN A 722 8.98 -53.50 38.83
N SER A 723 8.72 -54.61 39.52
CA SER A 723 9.77 -55.35 40.24
C SER A 723 9.66 -56.87 40.15
N SER A 724 10.76 -57.57 40.44
CA SER A 724 10.81 -59.04 40.52
C SER A 724 11.91 -59.55 41.45
N LEU A 725 11.70 -60.69 42.11
CA LEU A 725 12.66 -61.32 43.03
C LEU A 725 13.18 -62.66 42.48
N THR A 726 14.49 -62.83 42.35
CA THR A 726 15.11 -64.10 41.95
C THR A 726 16.49 -64.25 42.57
N ASN A 727 16.82 -65.41 43.15
CA ASN A 727 18.14 -65.73 43.72
C ASN A 727 18.73 -64.61 44.61
N LYS A 728 17.93 -64.10 45.56
CA LYS A 728 18.30 -63.00 46.48
C LYS A 728 18.57 -61.64 45.82
N LYS A 729 18.15 -61.44 44.56
CA LYS A 729 18.19 -60.14 43.89
C LYS A 729 16.78 -59.64 43.61
N TYR A 730 16.50 -58.43 44.06
CA TYR A 730 15.28 -57.69 43.76
C TYR A 730 15.57 -56.70 42.63
N SER A 731 15.04 -57.00 41.45
CA SER A 731 15.19 -56.18 40.24
C SER A 731 14.06 -55.16 40.18
N ILE A 732 14.40 -53.90 39.93
CA ILE A 732 13.51 -52.74 39.91
C ILE A 732 13.62 -52.11 38.52
N ASN A 733 12.49 -51.79 37.91
CA ASN A 733 12.40 -51.04 36.66
C ASN A 733 11.39 -49.88 36.81
N ILE A 734 11.90 -48.68 37.04
CA ILE A 734 11.17 -47.43 37.25
C ILE A 734 10.63 -46.94 35.91
N GLN A 735 9.30 -46.86 35.79
CA GLN A 735 8.62 -46.41 34.58
C GLN A 735 8.36 -44.91 34.60
N GLU A 736 8.01 -44.36 35.76
CA GLU A 736 7.65 -42.95 35.95
C GLU A 736 8.26 -42.41 37.25
N GLY A 737 8.71 -41.15 37.24
CA GLY A 737 9.37 -40.48 38.37
C GLY A 737 10.63 -39.70 37.94
N THR A 738 11.03 -38.73 38.76
CA THR A 738 12.16 -37.83 38.50
C THR A 738 13.46 -38.37 39.12
N ALA A 739 14.47 -38.59 38.27
CA ALA A 739 15.81 -38.97 38.70
C ALA A 739 16.58 -37.79 39.37
N PRO A 740 17.63 -38.03 40.18
CA PRO A 740 18.13 -39.34 40.60
C PRO A 740 17.20 -40.03 41.61
N PHE A 741 17.08 -41.35 41.49
CA PHE A 741 16.32 -42.19 42.41
C PHE A 741 17.19 -42.67 43.56
N VAL A 742 16.65 -42.66 44.77
CA VAL A 742 17.30 -43.18 45.98
C VAL A 742 16.67 -44.51 46.33
N ILE A 743 17.48 -45.57 46.35
CA ILE A 743 17.04 -46.93 46.68
C ILE A 743 17.70 -47.33 48.00
N SER A 744 16.89 -47.67 49.00
CA SER A 744 17.36 -48.13 50.30
C SER A 744 16.85 -49.53 50.63
N VAL A 745 17.65 -50.27 51.40
CA VAL A 745 17.27 -51.58 51.96
C VAL A 745 17.41 -51.50 53.47
N ASN A 746 16.34 -51.74 54.22
CA ASN A 746 16.25 -51.56 55.68
C ASN A 746 16.76 -50.18 56.12
N ASP A 747 16.24 -49.12 55.47
CA ASP A 747 16.61 -47.71 55.68
C ASP A 747 18.07 -47.33 55.36
N LYS A 748 18.89 -48.26 54.88
CA LYS A 748 20.25 -47.95 54.41
C LYS A 748 20.24 -47.69 52.90
N VAL A 749 20.63 -46.48 52.49
CA VAL A 749 20.78 -46.13 51.07
C VAL A 749 21.83 -47.02 50.42
N ILE A 750 21.44 -47.70 49.35
CA ILE A 750 22.29 -48.59 48.54
C ILE A 750 22.70 -47.89 47.25
N TYR A 751 21.77 -47.17 46.62
CA TYR A 751 21.99 -46.44 45.38
C TYR A 751 21.37 -45.04 45.42
N GLU A 752 22.05 -44.10 44.77
CA GLU A 752 21.50 -42.85 44.26
C GLU A 752 21.87 -42.82 42.77
N THR A 753 20.88 -42.89 41.89
CA THR A 753 21.14 -43.22 40.48
C THR A 753 20.18 -42.55 39.50
N TYR A 754 20.66 -42.27 38.29
CA TYR A 754 19.80 -41.84 37.16
C TYR A 754 19.29 -43.02 36.33
N GLU A 755 19.75 -44.24 36.62
CA GLU A 755 19.34 -45.46 35.92
C GLU A 755 17.91 -45.86 36.32
N GLN A 756 17.06 -46.11 35.33
CA GLN A 756 15.68 -46.55 35.52
C GLN A 756 15.58 -48.04 35.86
N SER A 757 16.61 -48.84 35.58
CA SER A 757 16.62 -50.28 35.83
C SER A 757 17.84 -50.69 36.66
N LEU A 758 17.62 -51.35 37.78
CA LEU A 758 18.69 -51.81 38.68
C LEU A 758 18.26 -53.04 39.48
N ALA A 759 19.20 -53.68 40.17
CA ALA A 759 18.90 -54.76 41.10
C ALA A 759 19.68 -54.61 42.40
N VAL A 760 19.01 -54.84 43.54
CA VAL A 760 19.61 -54.84 44.88
C VAL A 760 19.64 -56.26 45.45
N ASN A 761 20.69 -56.59 46.19
CA ASN A 761 20.73 -57.86 46.94
C ASN A 761 19.88 -57.71 48.20
N VAL A 762 19.04 -58.69 48.47
CA VAL A 762 18.08 -58.69 49.58
C VAL A 762 18.07 -60.02 50.31
N ASN A 763 17.63 -60.03 51.56
CA ASN A 763 17.35 -61.19 52.38
C ASN A 763 15.86 -61.25 52.74
N GLN A 764 15.43 -62.38 53.29
CA GLN A 764 14.08 -62.52 53.85
C GLN A 764 13.81 -61.38 54.85
N GLY A 765 12.65 -60.74 54.69
CA GLY A 765 12.15 -59.70 55.59
C GLY A 765 12.77 -58.32 55.35
N ASP A 766 13.68 -58.18 54.38
CA ASP A 766 14.25 -56.88 54.03
C ASP A 766 13.15 -55.95 53.46
N GLU A 767 13.16 -54.69 53.85
CA GLU A 767 12.31 -53.63 53.29
C GLU A 767 13.09 -52.85 52.24
N VAL A 768 12.61 -52.82 50.99
CA VAL A 768 13.20 -52.05 49.89
C VAL A 768 12.35 -50.80 49.67
N LYS A 769 12.96 -49.60 49.78
CA LYS A 769 12.31 -48.33 49.45
C LYS A 769 12.92 -47.69 48.21
N ILE A 770 12.07 -47.14 47.33
CA ILE A 770 12.47 -46.37 46.15
C ILE A 770 11.89 -44.97 46.29
N LYS A 771 12.73 -43.94 46.21
CA LYS A 771 12.34 -42.53 46.23
C LYS A 771 12.77 -41.82 44.97
N SER A 772 11.92 -40.93 44.48
CA SER A 772 12.25 -39.91 43.47
C SER A 772 13.13 -38.81 44.07
N SER A 773 13.82 -38.04 43.23
CA SER A 773 14.48 -36.79 43.65
C SER A 773 13.50 -35.68 44.01
N LYS A 774 12.24 -35.79 43.56
CA LYS A 774 11.14 -34.95 44.01
C LYS A 774 10.33 -35.70 45.06
N ASP A 775 10.43 -35.25 46.31
CA ASP A 775 9.75 -35.85 47.47
C ASP A 775 8.24 -36.07 47.27
N CYS A 776 7.61 -35.21 46.47
CA CYS A 776 6.18 -35.20 46.26
C CYS A 776 5.66 -36.25 45.25
N GLU A 777 6.53 -36.91 44.49
CA GLU A 777 6.15 -37.99 43.59
C GLU A 777 5.94 -39.33 44.32
N GLY A 778 6.19 -39.35 45.64
CA GLY A 778 5.95 -40.48 46.52
C GLY A 778 7.17 -41.39 46.70
N GLU A 779 6.96 -42.45 47.49
CA GLU A 779 7.92 -43.53 47.69
C GLU A 779 7.24 -44.88 47.48
N ILE A 780 7.97 -45.85 46.93
CA ILE A 780 7.53 -47.24 46.82
C ILE A 780 8.22 -48.02 47.94
N ILE A 781 7.47 -48.82 48.70
CA ILE A 781 7.99 -49.66 49.80
C ILE A 781 7.55 -51.10 49.56
N GLU A 782 8.50 -52.03 49.53
CA GLU A 782 8.24 -53.48 49.37
C GLU A 782 8.94 -54.29 50.47
N ILE A 783 8.29 -55.32 51.01
CA ILE A 783 8.89 -56.26 51.98
C ILE A 783 9.18 -57.60 51.29
N ILE A 784 10.41 -58.10 51.42
CA ILE A 784 10.89 -59.30 50.72
C ILE A 784 10.46 -60.59 51.43
N ASP A 785 9.71 -61.46 50.76
CA ASP A 785 9.36 -62.81 51.25
C ASP A 785 9.88 -63.93 50.31
N MET A 786 10.71 -64.82 50.85
CA MET A 786 11.40 -65.92 50.17
C MET A 786 10.88 -67.32 50.56
N TYR A 787 10.03 -67.44 51.60
CA TYR A 787 9.60 -68.74 52.15
C TYR A 787 8.36 -69.36 51.50
N ASP A 788 7.72 -68.67 50.56
CA ASP A 788 6.52 -69.13 49.86
C ASP A 788 6.75 -70.32 48.89
N SER A 789 7.90 -71.01 48.98
CA SER A 789 8.42 -71.96 47.98
C SER A 789 8.74 -73.39 48.49
N ILE A 790 8.42 -73.74 49.74
CA ILE A 790 8.78 -75.04 50.34
C ILE A 790 7.75 -76.14 49.98
N ILE A 791 8.21 -77.29 49.47
CA ILE A 791 7.34 -78.42 49.04
C ILE A 791 7.78 -79.78 49.62
N SER A 792 6.86 -80.74 49.73
CA SER A 792 7.13 -82.12 50.19
C SER A 792 7.05 -83.16 49.06
N TYR A 793 7.98 -84.13 49.02
CA TYR A 793 8.06 -85.17 47.97
C TYR A 793 8.71 -86.48 48.45
N PRO A 794 8.18 -87.68 48.10
CA PRO A 794 6.87 -87.91 47.49
C PRO A 794 5.74 -87.58 48.48
N ASN A 795 4.66 -87.01 47.95
CA ASN A 795 3.47 -86.69 48.72
C ASN A 795 2.23 -86.93 47.82
N PRO A 796 1.53 -88.09 47.93
CA PRO A 796 1.54 -89.00 49.07
C PRO A 796 2.78 -89.90 49.20
N THR A 797 3.19 -90.20 50.42
CA THR A 797 4.28 -91.12 50.79
C THR A 797 3.75 -92.46 51.32
N ASN A 798 4.56 -93.52 51.28
CA ASN A 798 4.29 -94.79 51.99
C ASN A 798 4.95 -94.83 53.39
N GLY A 799 5.63 -93.77 53.79
CA GLY A 799 6.39 -93.67 55.05
C GLY A 799 7.43 -92.57 54.97
N ASP A 800 8.40 -92.70 54.07
CA ASP A 800 9.52 -91.75 53.93
C ASP A 800 9.21 -90.65 52.90
N PHE A 801 9.51 -89.39 53.23
CA PHE A 801 9.36 -88.24 52.35
C PHE A 801 10.44 -87.18 52.60
N GLN A 802 10.59 -86.24 51.67
CA GLN A 802 11.56 -85.16 51.75
C GLN A 802 10.85 -83.80 51.76
N LEU A 803 11.40 -82.84 52.50
CA LEU A 803 11.08 -81.42 52.28
C LEU A 803 12.18 -80.80 51.41
N GLN A 804 11.78 -80.09 50.37
CA GLN A 804 12.67 -79.32 49.51
C GLN A 804 12.64 -77.85 49.97
N LEU A 805 13.80 -77.34 50.39
CA LEU A 805 14.00 -76.04 51.00
C LEU A 805 14.77 -75.11 50.05
N PRO A 806 14.51 -73.78 50.08
CA PRO A 806 15.23 -72.80 49.27
C PRO A 806 16.69 -72.53 49.73
N VAL A 807 17.19 -73.30 50.71
CA VAL A 807 18.54 -73.19 51.28
C VAL A 807 19.26 -74.53 51.18
N ASN A 808 20.51 -74.55 50.70
CA ASN A 808 21.19 -75.80 50.31
C ASN A 808 21.80 -76.61 51.46
N GLU A 809 22.21 -75.97 52.55
CA GLU A 809 22.91 -76.60 53.70
C GLU A 809 22.48 -75.95 55.01
N GLY A 810 22.58 -76.66 56.15
CA GLY A 810 22.27 -76.12 57.47
C GLY A 810 21.63 -77.12 58.42
N LYS A 811 21.08 -76.63 59.54
CA LYS A 811 20.26 -77.42 60.49
C LYS A 811 18.89 -76.76 60.66
N ILE A 812 17.83 -77.54 60.67
CA ILE A 812 16.46 -77.04 60.78
C ILE A 812 15.63 -77.89 61.74
N SER A 813 14.85 -77.24 62.60
CA SER A 813 13.94 -77.92 63.51
C SER A 813 12.60 -78.14 62.83
N ILE A 814 12.17 -79.40 62.73
CA ILE A 814 10.88 -79.76 62.14
C ILE A 814 10.08 -80.59 63.14
N GLU A 815 8.83 -80.18 63.31
CA GLU A 815 7.82 -80.89 64.08
C GLU A 815 6.84 -81.57 63.13
N LEU A 816 6.58 -82.86 63.35
CA LEU A 816 5.55 -83.61 62.65
C LEU A 816 4.33 -83.73 63.53
N TYR A 817 3.18 -83.34 62.99
CA TYR A 817 1.88 -83.43 63.64
C TYR A 817 0.95 -84.33 62.83
N ASP A 818 0.10 -85.09 63.53
CA ASP A 818 -1.05 -85.74 62.89
C ASP A 818 -2.19 -84.74 62.64
N ILE A 819 -3.27 -85.20 62.00
CA ILE A 819 -4.45 -84.36 61.71
C ILE A 819 -5.14 -83.78 62.95
N TYR A 820 -4.91 -84.35 64.14
CA TYR A 820 -5.48 -83.89 65.41
C TYR A 820 -4.51 -82.96 66.16
N SER A 821 -3.47 -82.47 65.48
CA SER A 821 -2.41 -81.63 66.06
C SER A 821 -1.65 -82.31 67.19
N ARG A 822 -1.62 -83.65 67.25
CA ARG A 822 -0.79 -84.37 68.20
C ARG A 822 0.63 -84.45 67.64
N LEU A 823 1.60 -84.03 68.46
CA LEU A 823 3.01 -84.06 68.09
C LEU A 823 3.48 -85.52 68.00
N ILE A 824 3.95 -85.90 66.81
CA ILE A 824 4.51 -87.23 66.50
C ILE A 824 6.00 -87.21 66.76
N SER A 825 6.69 -86.20 66.25
CA SER A 825 8.13 -86.03 66.47
C SER A 825 8.52 -84.56 66.40
N SER A 826 9.51 -84.18 67.19
CA SER A 826 10.19 -82.88 67.09
C SER A 826 11.69 -83.17 67.05
N LYS A 827 12.33 -82.83 65.93
CA LYS A 827 13.74 -83.15 65.69
C LYS A 827 14.43 -82.03 64.92
N VAL A 828 15.74 -81.90 65.16
CA VAL A 828 16.64 -81.10 64.34
C VAL A 828 17.19 -81.98 63.22
N TYR A 829 17.00 -81.57 61.99
CA TYR A 829 17.49 -82.24 60.79
C TYR A 829 18.63 -81.46 60.16
N VAL A 830 19.59 -82.15 59.57
CA VAL A 830 20.61 -81.53 58.71
C VAL A 830 20.04 -81.41 57.30
N ILE A 831 20.21 -80.25 56.68
CA ILE A 831 19.82 -79.99 55.31
C ILE A 831 20.98 -80.44 54.42
N GLU A 832 20.71 -81.36 53.50
CA GLU A 832 21.68 -81.85 52.53
C GLU A 832 21.18 -81.54 51.12
N SER A 833 21.89 -80.67 50.39
CA SER A 833 21.54 -80.25 49.02
C SER A 833 20.09 -79.75 48.89
N GLY A 834 19.66 -78.91 49.83
CA GLY A 834 18.33 -78.31 49.83
C GLY A 834 17.21 -79.26 50.24
N LYS A 835 17.55 -80.40 50.84
CA LYS A 835 16.58 -81.46 51.17
C LYS A 835 16.73 -81.91 52.61
N VAL A 836 15.59 -82.25 53.21
CA VAL A 836 15.53 -82.91 54.51
C VAL A 836 14.68 -84.15 54.40
N ASN A 837 15.21 -85.30 54.81
CA ASN A 837 14.51 -86.58 54.83
C ASN A 837 13.74 -86.78 56.16
N LEU A 838 12.46 -87.12 56.07
CA LEU A 838 11.59 -87.41 57.21
C LEU A 838 10.87 -88.75 57.00
N SER A 839 10.45 -89.39 58.10
CA SER A 839 9.77 -90.69 58.07
C SER A 839 8.55 -90.72 58.97
N LEU A 840 7.50 -91.34 58.45
CA LEU A 840 6.24 -91.67 59.12
C LEU A 840 6.00 -93.19 59.13
N HIS A 841 7.02 -94.04 58.91
CA HIS A 841 6.83 -95.49 58.68
C HIS A 841 5.99 -96.18 59.77
N ASN A 842 6.13 -95.77 61.03
CA ASN A 842 5.42 -96.36 62.18
C ASN A 842 4.04 -95.73 62.49
N GLU A 843 3.63 -94.74 61.71
CA GLU A 843 2.34 -94.05 61.86
C GLU A 843 1.27 -94.66 60.92
N PRO A 844 -0.03 -94.59 61.25
CA PRO A 844 -1.09 -95.06 60.36
C PRO A 844 -1.17 -94.27 59.04
N SER A 845 -1.89 -94.78 58.04
CA SER A 845 -2.22 -93.99 56.84
C SER A 845 -3.07 -92.78 57.23
N GLY A 846 -2.77 -91.59 56.69
CA GLY A 846 -3.42 -90.36 57.10
C GLY A 846 -2.75 -89.09 56.58
N MET A 847 -3.26 -87.94 57.00
CA MET A 847 -2.67 -86.63 56.71
C MET A 847 -1.82 -86.15 57.89
N TYR A 848 -0.71 -85.50 57.58
CA TYR A 848 0.30 -85.05 58.51
C TYR A 848 0.74 -83.65 58.12
N PHE A 849 1.28 -82.90 59.08
CA PHE A 849 1.83 -81.58 58.86
C PHE A 849 3.26 -81.54 59.36
N ALA A 850 4.20 -81.19 58.48
CA ALA A 850 5.55 -80.83 58.84
C ALA A 850 5.60 -79.33 59.11
N ARG A 851 5.70 -78.96 60.38
CA ARG A 851 5.89 -77.58 60.82
C ARG A 851 7.38 -77.30 60.91
N ILE A 852 7.83 -76.38 60.10
CA ILE A 852 9.21 -75.91 60.06
C ILE A 852 9.32 -74.75 61.03
N LEU A 853 10.13 -74.91 62.07
CA LEU A 853 10.27 -73.91 63.12
C LEU A 853 11.24 -72.80 62.68
N GLY A 854 10.74 -71.58 62.66
CA GLY A 854 11.45 -70.32 62.44
C GLY A 854 10.69 -69.18 63.14
N GLU A 855 11.10 -67.92 62.95
CA GLU A 855 10.37 -66.76 63.51
C GLU A 855 8.91 -66.73 63.08
N ASN A 856 8.64 -67.11 61.81
CA ASN A 856 7.30 -67.43 61.30
C ASN A 856 7.26 -68.91 60.90
N PRO A 857 6.54 -69.78 61.64
CA PRO A 857 6.50 -71.20 61.35
C PRO A 857 5.77 -71.51 60.03
N VAL A 858 6.40 -72.27 59.14
CA VAL A 858 5.80 -72.72 57.86
C VAL A 858 5.25 -74.14 58.00
N TYR A 859 4.04 -74.39 57.50
CA TYR A 859 3.41 -75.71 57.56
C TYR A 859 3.34 -76.35 56.18
N VAL A 860 3.96 -77.52 56.05
CA VAL A 860 3.91 -78.31 54.81
C VAL A 860 3.01 -79.52 55.05
N LYS A 861 1.95 -79.63 54.26
CA LYS A 861 1.03 -80.76 54.29
C LYS A 861 1.69 -82.00 53.68
N VAL A 862 1.51 -83.15 54.31
CA VAL A 862 2.04 -84.46 53.89
C VAL A 862 0.94 -85.52 54.03
N ILE A 863 0.82 -86.43 53.07
CA ILE A 863 -0.20 -87.49 53.04
C ILE A 863 0.53 -88.84 53.05
N LYS A 864 0.24 -89.71 54.02
CA LYS A 864 0.72 -91.10 54.05
C LYS A 864 -0.39 -92.04 53.58
N LYS A 865 -0.07 -92.90 52.60
CA LYS A 865 -0.95 -93.95 52.07
C LYS A 865 -0.99 -95.16 52.99
#